data_AF-A0A6P3WYK5-F1
#
_entry.id   AF-A0A6P3WYK5-F1
#
_cell.length_a   1.000
_cell.length_b   1.000
_cell.length_c   1.000
_cell.angle_alpha   90.00
_cell.angle_beta   90.00
_cell.angle_gamma   90.00
#
_symmetry.space_group_name_H-M   'P 1'
#
loop_
_entity.id
_entity.type
_entity.pdbx_description
1 polymer ?
#
loop_
_entity_poly.entity_id
_entity_poly.type
_entity_poly.pdbx_seq_one_letter_code
_entity_poly.pdbx_strand_id
1 'polypeptide(L)'
;MASSEIDDLLAGPLVTWVVSCLEDPDSLANYEDLVDGVLLHNVFLQINPEPLHDEVVPSDGNPVIRTKNLRTIVQNIKQFYEEEMDNLILKLPDIANLGKEPELYIADMKLLLLLLLGCAVQCPNQEKFIGKIKTLHLDTQLAIVDCIKQITDHQDIVITQDAMASANMGYLFVQIKKWTQELDFYREKWRDAALDDSVERNESSSSASEEIIKVQQSHPVAKAEREDNYHYAVELADWKSKVRKQRQELEEKTEALLECKEELEHNKALLVKLRQENQELMHEARAAKSYRDELDAVIERAERADRLEIEVARYREKLTDIEFYKTRIEELREDNRVLMETREMLEEQLNSSRNRADKVLELESEIIKYKQLLNDMALERAADKEKYQELVEENTQLHQITKAAANEAALAGSSDSEEPVPDENRLSEQLTSNAERRALKLELENRRLSTLIDSMKETSFHENSSHVLELEKEKKKLSLKIESLNDNNERLTQQNSDLELVCKQALEENKKLQNNLKNQRVSSEKQQQELQLLLESVRRRADDLERTLETTSQKVEELKVVENTVSEVNSKCLDLESRLTATEKEKDAAQRDLYKCRETIEKKDVALDKATNTIEVLERKVLQLEQELQDCVAQISRLQEIERSSKELDSRAAIDRETLEILQSNLVAEKRSNQQLCTILEKLGLSDNILLTLPLETILERISQLPEVVDYVKKSAFSEESCNEKAASESTEKESNDELNKTLEAIIEPLKREVEQLQMKSSMSQTASEHLLSENAKLQVHITTLQSQTNSLNAQHTALQLANSQLVAEKEELLKERNTQQHVHSALLRDQNTMQSLHEQLNNEYEILLRERDSLKSSLRDARNENRTLRESIERLETKSEALQSEREAFVNNTRSLNNLRGEHSKLKDDFRNLYTASERLKAEYRNLQEDYRKNKIEVNRLSLKQTEMQGELSIKNERCSDLEAEVNHLNERCEMLLEMNSGLDNDRRSLMEHISLLFTQYHELLTHSLQDKEHYHMEEKMFTDKVNQLYRQKEKLEDKIMEHYRKLNSCTTKKKSFGANLVRRVRKAGSELLNKNRRSWAEDSKQSDSKTYESDTAGNDSDASTDDYRLPGPSRILGSDALGHAGTRRTVYYTDDSPPSSTSLPADRLLGESYQEQGDDNHHAAQMESNLKSETQVESRPFLIYNKVSAVINESKSVAGTPMKDAAQEETLAEPPADKEPKTGSPIWYEYGCV
;
A
#
# COMPACT_ATOMS: atom_id res chain seq x y z
N MET A 1 45.75 -44.94 -6.93
CA MET A 1 44.68 -44.57 -5.99
C MET A 1 43.37 -44.94 -6.67
N ALA A 2 42.83 -44.12 -7.59
CA ALA A 2 41.81 -44.45 -8.61
C ALA A 2 41.28 -45.90 -8.63
N SER A 3 42.02 -46.88 -9.17
CA SER A 3 41.63 -48.31 -9.20
C SER A 3 41.03 -48.84 -7.89
N SER A 4 41.61 -48.54 -6.73
CA SER A 4 41.07 -48.98 -5.42
C SER A 4 39.72 -48.33 -5.10
N GLU A 5 39.53 -47.07 -5.49
CA GLU A 5 38.30 -46.31 -5.25
C GLU A 5 37.17 -46.69 -6.23
N ILE A 6 37.55 -47.25 -7.39
CA ILE A 6 36.67 -47.92 -8.36
C ILE A 6 36.25 -49.29 -7.80
N ASP A 7 37.19 -50.11 -7.33
CA ASP A 7 36.90 -51.40 -6.71
C ASP A 7 35.96 -51.22 -5.49
N ASP A 8 36.24 -50.23 -4.63
CA ASP A 8 35.39 -49.84 -3.48
C ASP A 8 34.00 -49.30 -3.91
N LEU A 9 33.86 -48.77 -5.13
CA LEU A 9 32.56 -48.35 -5.69
C LEU A 9 31.77 -49.54 -6.23
N LEU A 10 32.41 -50.41 -7.01
CA LEU A 10 31.78 -51.59 -7.63
C LEU A 10 31.33 -52.61 -6.58
N ALA A 11 32.12 -52.81 -5.51
CA ALA A 11 31.73 -53.58 -4.33
C ALA A 11 30.78 -52.81 -3.38
N GLY A 12 30.44 -51.56 -3.70
CA GLY A 12 29.68 -50.65 -2.84
C GLY A 12 28.16 -50.87 -2.85
N PRO A 13 27.45 -50.29 -1.87
CA PRO A 13 26.00 -50.46 -1.71
C PRO A 13 25.19 -49.90 -2.89
N LEU A 14 25.63 -48.79 -3.48
CA LEU A 14 24.95 -48.15 -4.62
C LEU A 14 25.01 -49.02 -5.88
N VAL A 15 26.17 -49.59 -6.21
CA VAL A 15 26.32 -50.48 -7.37
C VAL A 15 25.61 -51.82 -7.12
N THR A 16 25.72 -52.37 -5.90
CA THR A 16 24.95 -53.58 -5.52
C THR A 16 23.43 -53.38 -5.69
N TRP A 17 22.92 -52.19 -5.37
CA TRP A 17 21.53 -51.82 -5.62
C TRP A 17 21.20 -51.71 -7.13
N VAL A 18 22.03 -51.03 -7.93
CA VAL A 18 21.86 -50.93 -9.40
C VAL A 18 21.80 -52.32 -10.03
N VAL A 19 22.74 -53.21 -9.69
CA VAL A 19 22.76 -54.60 -10.19
C VAL A 19 21.47 -55.35 -9.85
N SER A 20 20.91 -55.14 -8.65
CA SER A 20 19.59 -55.71 -8.30
C SER A 20 18.44 -55.16 -9.16
N CYS A 21 18.60 -53.95 -9.73
CA CYS A 21 17.59 -53.29 -10.55
C CYS A 21 17.59 -53.75 -12.02
N LEU A 22 18.73 -54.23 -12.53
CA LEU A 22 18.89 -54.77 -13.89
C LEU A 22 18.07 -56.07 -14.13
N GLU A 23 17.90 -56.44 -15.40
CA GLU A 23 17.29 -57.72 -15.80
C GLU A 23 18.32 -58.87 -15.86
N ASP A 24 19.56 -58.56 -16.24
CA ASP A 24 20.71 -59.47 -16.22
C ASP A 24 21.79 -58.90 -15.27
N PRO A 25 22.03 -59.51 -14.10
CA PRO A 25 23.06 -59.06 -13.16
C PRO A 25 24.49 -59.08 -13.71
N ASP A 26 24.79 -59.99 -14.65
CA ASP A 26 26.14 -60.16 -15.21
C ASP A 26 26.45 -59.12 -16.31
N SER A 27 25.47 -58.28 -16.68
CA SER A 27 25.63 -57.20 -17.68
C SER A 27 26.48 -56.01 -17.19
N LEU A 28 26.76 -55.92 -15.89
CA LEU A 28 27.67 -54.93 -15.30
C LEU A 28 28.97 -55.60 -14.86
N ALA A 29 29.87 -55.86 -15.79
CA ALA A 29 31.10 -56.61 -15.56
C ALA A 29 32.29 -55.72 -15.13
N ASN A 30 32.27 -54.43 -15.49
CA ASN A 30 33.33 -53.48 -15.19
C ASN A 30 32.82 -52.03 -15.02
N TYR A 31 33.72 -51.08 -14.76
CA TYR A 31 33.35 -49.68 -14.50
C TYR A 31 32.95 -48.90 -15.77
N GLU A 32 33.51 -49.21 -16.95
CA GLU A 32 33.10 -48.56 -18.19
C GLU A 32 31.64 -48.87 -18.55
N ASP A 33 31.18 -50.10 -18.32
CA ASP A 33 29.76 -50.50 -18.46
C ASP A 33 28.81 -49.61 -17.64
N LEU A 34 29.29 -49.11 -16.49
CA LEU A 34 28.56 -48.25 -15.58
C LEU A 34 28.53 -46.79 -16.07
N VAL A 35 29.69 -46.25 -16.48
CA VAL A 35 29.83 -44.84 -16.88
C VAL A 35 29.40 -44.58 -18.32
N ASP A 36 29.25 -45.62 -19.15
CA ASP A 36 28.56 -45.55 -20.46
C ASP A 36 27.12 -45.03 -20.34
N GLY A 37 26.49 -45.23 -19.18
CA GLY A 37 25.19 -44.66 -18.80
C GLY A 37 23.98 -45.46 -19.30
N VAL A 38 24.12 -46.31 -20.31
CA VAL A 38 23.03 -47.13 -20.86
C VAL A 38 22.32 -47.96 -19.78
N LEU A 39 23.08 -48.62 -18.90
CA LEU A 39 22.52 -49.40 -17.79
C LEU A 39 21.80 -48.52 -16.74
N LEU A 40 22.26 -47.29 -16.51
CA LEU A 40 21.60 -46.35 -15.60
C LEU A 40 20.30 -45.82 -16.18
N HIS A 41 20.27 -45.54 -17.49
CA HIS A 41 19.07 -45.14 -18.22
C HIS A 41 18.01 -46.26 -18.19
N ASN A 42 18.42 -47.52 -18.38
CA ASN A 42 17.55 -48.68 -18.25
C ASN A 42 16.99 -48.87 -16.81
N VAL A 43 17.71 -48.41 -15.78
CA VAL A 43 17.16 -48.33 -14.41
C VAL A 43 16.22 -47.13 -14.27
N PHE A 44 16.54 -45.97 -14.83
CA PHE A 44 15.69 -44.78 -14.81
C PHE A 44 14.33 -45.00 -15.51
N LEU A 45 14.31 -45.72 -16.63
CA LEU A 45 13.08 -46.11 -17.34
C LEU A 45 12.16 -47.02 -16.52
N GLN A 46 12.66 -47.66 -15.45
CA GLN A 46 11.82 -48.38 -14.48
C GLN A 46 11.25 -47.48 -13.38
N ILE A 47 11.74 -46.25 -13.24
CA ILE A 47 11.32 -45.22 -12.28
C ILE A 47 10.26 -44.33 -12.93
N ASN A 48 10.61 -43.67 -14.05
CA ASN A 48 9.68 -42.98 -14.95
C ASN A 48 9.78 -43.61 -16.36
N PRO A 49 8.73 -44.30 -16.85
CA PRO A 49 8.70 -44.90 -18.19
C PRO A 49 8.60 -43.93 -19.39
N GLU A 50 8.27 -42.65 -19.17
CA GLU A 50 8.09 -41.63 -20.21
C GLU A 50 8.99 -40.40 -19.94
N PRO A 51 10.34 -40.54 -20.01
CA PRO A 51 11.26 -39.44 -19.80
C PRO A 51 11.21 -38.42 -20.95
N LEU A 52 11.46 -37.14 -20.63
CA LEU A 52 11.49 -36.06 -21.64
C LEU A 52 12.65 -36.22 -22.64
N HIS A 53 13.74 -36.89 -22.26
CA HIS A 53 14.91 -37.12 -23.11
C HIS A 53 15.32 -38.61 -23.11
N ASP A 54 15.10 -39.32 -24.22
CA ASP A 54 15.35 -40.77 -24.34
C ASP A 54 16.55 -41.12 -25.26
N GLU A 55 17.33 -40.13 -25.70
CA GLU A 55 18.43 -40.34 -26.68
C GLU A 55 19.75 -40.85 -26.06
N VAL A 56 19.72 -42.00 -25.38
CA VAL A 56 20.90 -42.69 -24.83
C VAL A 56 21.32 -43.84 -25.76
N VAL A 57 22.61 -43.91 -26.11
CA VAL A 57 23.17 -44.87 -27.08
C VAL A 57 24.55 -45.32 -26.61
N PRO A 58 24.93 -46.62 -26.69
CA PRO A 58 26.26 -47.09 -26.30
C PRO A 58 27.39 -46.24 -26.89
N SER A 59 28.36 -45.84 -26.07
CA SER A 59 29.43 -44.93 -26.48
C SER A 59 30.59 -45.60 -27.20
N ASP A 60 30.72 -46.93 -27.10
CA ASP A 60 31.90 -47.70 -27.54
C ASP A 60 33.23 -47.10 -27.03
N GLY A 61 33.21 -46.52 -25.82
CA GLY A 61 34.35 -45.84 -25.19
C GLY A 61 34.58 -44.39 -25.65
N ASN A 62 33.71 -43.83 -26.49
CA ASN A 62 33.82 -42.45 -26.97
C ASN A 62 33.39 -41.45 -25.88
N PRO A 63 34.31 -40.62 -25.34
CA PRO A 63 33.99 -39.71 -24.24
C PRO A 63 32.95 -38.65 -24.60
N VAL A 64 32.78 -38.30 -25.88
CA VAL A 64 31.77 -37.33 -26.32
C VAL A 64 30.36 -37.94 -26.23
N ILE A 65 30.20 -39.21 -26.61
CA ILE A 65 28.92 -39.92 -26.52
C ILE A 65 28.63 -40.25 -25.05
N ARG A 66 29.62 -40.71 -24.29
CA ARG A 66 29.53 -40.92 -22.84
C ARG A 66 29.06 -39.65 -22.11
N THR A 67 29.65 -38.50 -22.42
CA THR A 67 29.23 -37.19 -21.89
C THR A 67 27.79 -36.82 -22.30
N LYS A 68 27.34 -37.20 -23.50
CA LYS A 68 25.94 -36.99 -23.93
C LYS A 68 24.98 -37.87 -23.13
N ASN A 69 25.25 -39.17 -23.00
CA ASN A 69 24.43 -40.12 -22.25
C ASN A 69 24.25 -39.67 -20.79
N LEU A 70 25.35 -39.37 -20.11
CA LEU A 70 25.34 -38.89 -18.72
C LEU A 70 24.57 -37.56 -18.59
N ARG A 71 24.62 -36.69 -19.61
CA ARG A 71 23.81 -35.46 -19.64
C ARG A 71 22.31 -35.75 -19.72
N THR A 72 21.90 -36.62 -20.65
CA THR A 72 20.50 -37.06 -20.79
C THR A 72 19.95 -37.59 -19.46
N ILE A 73 20.71 -38.49 -18.80
CA ILE A 73 20.33 -39.11 -17.53
C ILE A 73 20.23 -38.07 -16.40
N VAL A 74 21.20 -37.15 -16.28
CA VAL A 74 21.18 -36.10 -15.25
C VAL A 74 20.07 -35.07 -15.51
N GLN A 75 19.72 -34.77 -16.76
CA GLN A 75 18.58 -33.91 -17.08
C GLN A 75 17.25 -34.57 -16.67
N ASN A 76 17.05 -35.84 -17.01
CA ASN A 76 15.86 -36.60 -16.60
C ASN A 76 15.75 -36.70 -15.06
N ILE A 77 16.85 -37.00 -14.36
CA ILE A 77 16.90 -37.03 -12.88
C ILE A 77 16.55 -35.66 -12.29
N LYS A 78 17.12 -34.56 -12.83
CA LYS A 78 16.84 -33.20 -12.36
C LYS A 78 15.36 -32.83 -12.54
N GLN A 79 14.80 -33.14 -13.70
CA GLN A 79 13.38 -32.90 -14.00
C GLN A 79 12.48 -33.72 -13.07
N PHE A 80 12.80 -35.00 -12.84
CA PHE A 80 12.07 -35.86 -11.91
C PHE A 80 12.06 -35.29 -10.47
N TYR A 81 13.18 -34.75 -10.01
CA TYR A 81 13.25 -34.06 -8.72
C TYR A 81 12.42 -32.77 -8.67
N GLU A 82 12.54 -31.92 -9.69
CA GLU A 82 11.98 -30.56 -9.68
C GLU A 82 10.51 -30.46 -10.14
N GLU A 83 10.04 -31.35 -11.02
CA GLU A 83 8.69 -31.31 -11.62
C GLU A 83 7.75 -32.42 -11.12
N GLU A 84 8.26 -33.62 -10.78
CA GLU A 84 7.44 -34.72 -10.24
C GLU A 84 7.45 -34.80 -8.71
N MET A 85 8.44 -34.18 -8.04
CA MET A 85 8.61 -34.27 -6.58
C MET A 85 8.76 -32.92 -5.85
N ASP A 86 8.65 -31.78 -6.53
CA ASP A 86 8.78 -30.41 -5.95
C ASP A 86 10.06 -30.18 -5.09
N ASN A 87 11.13 -30.92 -5.37
CA ASN A 87 12.34 -30.99 -4.56
C ASN A 87 13.56 -30.38 -5.29
N LEU A 88 14.29 -29.49 -4.62
CA LEU A 88 15.40 -28.74 -5.24
C LEU A 88 16.74 -29.48 -5.11
N ILE A 89 17.37 -29.84 -6.24
CA ILE A 89 18.74 -30.39 -6.24
C ILE A 89 19.76 -29.26 -6.01
N LEU A 90 20.63 -29.44 -5.01
CA LEU A 90 21.70 -28.51 -4.65
C LEU A 90 23.06 -28.83 -5.29
N LYS A 91 23.31 -30.11 -5.60
CA LYS A 91 24.57 -30.60 -6.16
C LYS A 91 24.29 -31.55 -7.32
N LEU A 92 24.75 -31.18 -8.51
CA LEU A 92 24.73 -32.02 -9.71
C LEU A 92 26.16 -32.55 -9.98
N PRO A 93 26.31 -33.80 -10.46
CA PRO A 93 27.63 -34.36 -10.78
C PRO A 93 28.24 -33.73 -12.04
N ASP A 94 29.57 -33.59 -12.08
CA ASP A 94 30.31 -33.08 -13.24
C ASP A 94 30.42 -34.13 -14.36
N ILE A 95 29.30 -34.33 -15.05
CA ILE A 95 29.17 -35.14 -16.27
C ILE A 95 30.17 -34.78 -17.37
N ALA A 96 30.70 -33.55 -17.40
CA ALA A 96 31.58 -33.07 -18.47
C ALA A 96 33.03 -33.49 -18.25
N ASN A 97 33.43 -33.80 -17.02
CA ASN A 97 34.73 -34.39 -16.70
C ASN A 97 34.62 -35.89 -16.42
N LEU A 98 33.56 -36.36 -15.75
CA LEU A 98 33.23 -37.78 -15.62
C LEU A 98 33.12 -38.51 -16.97
N GLY A 99 32.56 -37.86 -18.00
CA GLY A 99 32.49 -38.42 -19.35
C GLY A 99 33.85 -38.53 -20.07
N LYS A 100 34.87 -37.74 -19.66
CA LYS A 100 36.21 -37.72 -20.27
C LYS A 100 37.22 -38.59 -19.54
N GLU A 101 37.29 -38.44 -18.21
CA GLU A 101 38.33 -39.01 -17.33
C GLU A 101 37.67 -39.78 -16.17
N PRO A 102 36.89 -40.83 -16.44
CA PRO A 102 35.99 -41.46 -15.46
C PRO A 102 36.70 -42.01 -14.21
N GLU A 103 37.96 -42.40 -14.34
CA GLU A 103 38.83 -42.87 -13.24
C GLU A 103 39.17 -41.78 -12.20
N LEU A 104 39.03 -40.50 -12.54
CA LEU A 104 39.36 -39.38 -11.64
C LEU A 104 38.13 -38.75 -10.98
N TYR A 105 36.93 -38.98 -11.53
CA TYR A 105 35.67 -38.36 -11.09
C TYR A 105 34.69 -39.37 -10.46
N ILE A 106 35.24 -40.36 -9.75
CA ILE A 106 34.51 -41.42 -9.05
C ILE A 106 33.53 -40.86 -8.01
N ALA A 107 33.81 -39.67 -7.45
CA ALA A 107 32.93 -38.97 -6.52
C ALA A 107 31.64 -38.47 -7.20
N ASP A 108 31.73 -37.91 -8.40
CA ASP A 108 30.59 -37.51 -9.23
C ASP A 108 29.77 -38.72 -9.68
N MET A 109 30.44 -39.85 -9.97
CA MET A 109 29.75 -41.11 -10.24
C MET A 109 28.97 -41.60 -9.01
N LYS A 110 29.56 -41.53 -7.81
CA LYS A 110 28.85 -41.83 -6.54
C LYS A 110 27.65 -40.90 -6.33
N LEU A 111 27.76 -39.61 -6.64
CA LEU A 111 26.65 -38.65 -6.58
C LEU A 111 25.54 -38.95 -7.60
N LEU A 112 25.88 -39.36 -8.83
CA LEU A 112 24.91 -39.75 -9.86
C LEU A 112 24.09 -40.97 -9.43
N LEU A 113 24.76 -42.03 -8.93
CA LEU A 113 24.08 -43.23 -8.43
C LEU A 113 23.22 -42.93 -7.19
N LEU A 114 23.69 -42.01 -6.33
CA LEU A 114 22.96 -41.57 -5.15
C LEU A 114 21.64 -40.90 -5.55
N LEU A 115 21.68 -39.89 -6.43
CA LEU A 115 20.47 -39.24 -6.94
C LEU A 115 19.51 -40.22 -7.63
N LEU A 116 20.03 -41.17 -8.43
CA LEU A 116 19.22 -42.21 -9.09
C LEU A 116 18.52 -43.15 -8.09
N LEU A 117 19.21 -43.55 -7.02
CA LEU A 117 18.61 -44.29 -5.90
C LEU A 117 17.50 -43.47 -5.22
N GLY A 118 17.73 -42.17 -5.02
CA GLY A 118 16.76 -41.24 -4.46
C GLY A 118 15.46 -41.19 -5.29
N CYS A 119 15.56 -40.99 -6.61
CA CYS A 119 14.40 -41.09 -7.51
C CYS A 119 13.66 -42.43 -7.32
N ALA A 120 14.40 -43.54 -7.28
CA ALA A 120 13.82 -44.88 -7.22
C ALA A 120 13.08 -45.20 -5.90
N VAL A 121 13.45 -44.58 -4.79
CA VAL A 121 12.77 -44.78 -3.49
C VAL A 121 11.75 -43.70 -3.15
N GLN A 122 11.60 -42.68 -4.00
CA GLN A 122 10.61 -41.60 -3.85
C GLN A 122 9.53 -41.61 -4.95
N CYS A 123 9.72 -42.36 -6.05
CA CYS A 123 8.76 -42.43 -7.15
C CYS A 123 7.44 -43.14 -6.79
N PRO A 124 6.37 -42.98 -7.61
CA PRO A 124 5.09 -43.68 -7.39
C PRO A 124 5.22 -45.21 -7.29
N ASN A 125 6.24 -45.79 -7.93
CA ASN A 125 6.53 -47.23 -7.92
C ASN A 125 7.57 -47.66 -6.85
N GLN A 126 7.87 -46.81 -5.85
CA GLN A 126 8.88 -47.02 -4.81
C GLN A 126 8.84 -48.42 -4.15
N GLU A 127 7.66 -49.03 -3.98
CA GLU A 127 7.53 -50.37 -3.37
C GLU A 127 8.29 -51.46 -4.14
N LYS A 128 8.41 -51.33 -5.48
CA LYS A 128 9.20 -52.23 -6.33
C LYS A 128 10.69 -52.18 -5.98
N PHE A 129 11.22 -50.97 -5.79
CA PHE A 129 12.63 -50.73 -5.50
C PHE A 129 12.98 -51.01 -4.04
N ILE A 130 12.12 -50.61 -3.10
CA ILE A 130 12.20 -50.97 -1.68
C ILE A 130 12.09 -52.49 -1.52
N GLY A 131 11.27 -53.17 -2.32
CA GLY A 131 11.20 -54.62 -2.42
C GLY A 131 12.52 -55.25 -2.84
N LYS A 132 13.17 -54.73 -3.90
CA LYS A 132 14.50 -55.18 -4.34
C LYS A 132 15.56 -54.96 -3.26
N ILE A 133 15.59 -53.78 -2.61
CA ILE A 133 16.50 -53.48 -1.50
C ILE A 133 16.34 -54.50 -0.36
N LYS A 134 15.10 -54.86 0.02
CA LYS A 134 14.79 -55.84 1.08
C LYS A 134 15.28 -57.27 0.79
N THR A 135 15.70 -57.58 -0.44
CA THR A 135 16.30 -58.89 -0.81
C THR A 135 17.83 -58.93 -0.73
N LEU A 136 18.49 -57.78 -0.51
CA LEU A 136 19.95 -57.69 -0.38
C LEU A 136 20.43 -58.11 1.03
N HIS A 137 21.74 -58.25 1.23
CA HIS A 137 22.30 -58.56 2.54
C HIS A 137 22.02 -57.44 3.56
N LEU A 138 21.85 -57.79 4.84
CA LEU A 138 21.42 -56.83 5.88
C LEU A 138 22.37 -55.63 6.01
N ASP A 139 23.67 -55.85 5.97
CA ASP A 139 24.67 -54.77 6.03
C ASP A 139 24.56 -53.83 4.82
N THR A 140 24.28 -54.39 3.63
CA THR A 140 24.01 -53.62 2.40
C THR A 140 22.70 -52.84 2.53
N GLN A 141 21.65 -53.41 3.12
CA GLN A 141 20.38 -52.70 3.38
C GLN A 141 20.59 -51.50 4.30
N LEU A 142 21.36 -51.65 5.38
CA LEU A 142 21.70 -50.56 6.30
C LEU A 142 22.51 -49.47 5.60
N ALA A 143 23.52 -49.84 4.82
CA ALA A 143 24.32 -48.89 4.04
C ALA A 143 23.48 -48.15 2.97
N ILE A 144 22.54 -48.83 2.30
CA ILE A 144 21.59 -48.20 1.36
C ILE A 144 20.65 -47.24 2.11
N VAL A 145 20.16 -47.59 3.30
CA VAL A 145 19.34 -46.69 4.12
C VAL A 145 20.12 -45.42 4.49
N ASP A 146 21.41 -45.53 4.82
CA ASP A 146 22.25 -44.36 5.08
C ASP A 146 22.60 -43.56 3.81
N CYS A 147 22.57 -44.18 2.62
CA CYS A 147 22.57 -43.45 1.35
C CYS A 147 21.24 -42.68 1.12
N ILE A 148 20.08 -43.29 1.36
CA ILE A 148 18.78 -42.63 1.19
C ILE A 148 18.69 -41.37 2.08
N LYS A 149 19.09 -41.47 3.36
CA LYS A 149 19.14 -40.33 4.30
C LYS A 149 20.00 -39.17 3.81
N GLN A 150 21.04 -39.41 3.00
CA GLN A 150 21.89 -38.34 2.46
C GLN A 150 21.18 -37.46 1.41
N ILE A 151 19.98 -37.87 0.98
CA ILE A 151 19.14 -37.18 0.00
C ILE A 151 17.83 -36.69 0.64
N THR A 152 17.23 -37.49 1.52
CA THR A 152 15.94 -37.18 2.17
C THR A 152 16.08 -36.32 3.42
N ASP A 153 17.11 -36.59 4.24
CA ASP A 153 17.26 -36.00 5.59
C ASP A 153 18.37 -34.92 5.60
N HIS A 154 19.43 -35.13 4.82
CA HIS A 154 20.57 -34.22 4.74
C HIS A 154 20.36 -33.19 3.63
N GLN A 155 19.98 -31.97 4.02
CA GLN A 155 19.70 -30.81 3.17
C GLN A 155 20.96 -30.23 2.47
N ASP A 156 21.95 -31.07 2.17
CA ASP A 156 23.21 -30.74 1.53
C ASP A 156 23.29 -31.19 0.06
N ILE A 157 22.37 -32.04 -0.40
CA ILE A 157 22.34 -32.57 -1.79
C ILE A 157 21.00 -32.27 -2.46
N VAL A 158 19.89 -32.47 -1.75
CA VAL A 158 18.53 -32.09 -2.15
C VAL A 158 17.85 -31.40 -0.97
N ILE A 159 16.99 -30.42 -1.21
CA ILE A 159 16.08 -29.87 -0.20
C ILE A 159 14.66 -30.29 -0.56
N THR A 160 13.97 -30.91 0.39
CA THR A 160 12.57 -31.32 0.22
C THR A 160 11.58 -30.19 0.44
N GLN A 161 10.39 -30.26 -0.15
CA GLN A 161 9.37 -29.21 0.01
C GLN A 161 8.97 -28.99 1.49
N ASP A 162 8.81 -30.07 2.27
CA ASP A 162 8.60 -30.01 3.74
C ASP A 162 9.76 -29.33 4.48
N ALA A 163 11.00 -29.56 4.04
CA ALA A 163 12.18 -28.88 4.58
C ALA A 163 12.18 -27.39 4.23
N MET A 164 11.73 -26.98 3.04
CA MET A 164 11.56 -25.56 2.69
C MET A 164 10.46 -24.89 3.53
N ALA A 165 9.31 -25.55 3.70
CA ALA A 165 8.18 -25.04 4.49
C ALA A 165 8.50 -24.89 6.00
N SER A 166 9.43 -25.71 6.51
CA SER A 166 9.90 -25.66 7.91
C SER A 166 11.25 -24.95 8.10
N ALA A 167 11.87 -24.44 7.02
CA ALA A 167 13.21 -23.88 7.08
C ALA A 167 13.29 -22.60 7.92
N ASN A 168 14.23 -22.58 8.86
CA ASN A 168 14.67 -21.31 9.43
C ASN A 168 15.39 -20.50 8.33
N MET A 169 14.74 -19.43 7.86
CA MET A 169 15.26 -18.54 6.81
C MET A 169 16.68 -18.01 7.09
N GLY A 170 17.11 -17.94 8.35
CA GLY A 170 18.49 -17.59 8.71
C GLY A 170 19.53 -18.63 8.25
N TYR A 171 19.20 -19.92 8.24
CA TYR A 171 20.09 -20.98 7.74
C TYR A 171 20.18 -20.95 6.21
N LEU A 172 19.03 -20.88 5.53
CA LEU A 172 18.98 -20.70 4.07
C LEU A 172 19.74 -19.45 3.64
N PHE A 173 19.58 -18.31 4.32
CA PHE A 173 20.32 -17.08 4.01
C PHE A 173 21.83 -17.23 4.18
N VAL A 174 22.31 -17.99 5.18
CA VAL A 174 23.74 -18.30 5.35
C VAL A 174 24.26 -19.18 4.20
N GLN A 175 23.51 -20.21 3.80
CA GLN A 175 23.90 -21.10 2.70
C GLN A 175 23.86 -20.40 1.34
N ILE A 176 22.80 -19.63 1.05
CA ILE A 176 22.69 -18.78 -0.15
C ILE A 176 23.83 -17.75 -0.20
N LYS A 177 24.18 -17.13 0.93
CA LYS A 177 25.33 -16.21 1.01
C LYS A 177 26.64 -16.92 0.70
N LYS A 178 26.87 -18.11 1.26
CA LYS A 178 28.07 -18.93 0.97
C LYS A 178 28.14 -19.27 -0.51
N TRP A 179 27.04 -19.73 -1.10
CA TRP A 179 26.97 -20.06 -2.53
C TRP A 179 27.10 -18.85 -3.45
N THR A 180 26.60 -17.69 -3.04
CA THR A 180 26.83 -16.43 -3.78
C THR A 180 28.32 -16.10 -3.79
N GLN A 181 29.00 -16.27 -2.65
CA GLN A 181 30.46 -16.08 -2.54
C GLN A 181 31.25 -17.13 -3.35
N GLU A 182 30.81 -18.39 -3.42
CA GLU A 182 31.39 -19.39 -4.32
C GLU A 182 31.13 -19.06 -5.80
N LEU A 183 29.92 -18.61 -6.17
CA LEU A 183 29.58 -18.16 -7.52
C LEU A 183 30.39 -16.92 -7.94
N ASP A 184 30.61 -15.97 -7.04
CA ASP A 184 31.46 -14.79 -7.30
C ASP A 184 32.93 -15.20 -7.45
N PHE A 185 33.43 -16.10 -6.60
CA PHE A 185 34.78 -16.67 -6.72
C PHE A 185 34.98 -17.46 -8.03
N TYR A 186 33.99 -18.26 -8.46
CA TYR A 186 34.03 -18.91 -9.77
C TYR A 186 33.92 -17.87 -10.90
N ARG A 187 33.04 -16.87 -10.82
CA ARG A 187 32.97 -15.76 -11.79
C ARG A 187 34.26 -14.98 -11.89
N GLU A 188 35.03 -14.87 -10.81
CA GLU A 188 36.37 -14.30 -10.80
C GLU A 188 37.35 -15.21 -11.54
N LYS A 189 37.45 -16.49 -11.15
CA LYS A 189 38.31 -17.47 -11.80
C LYS A 189 38.03 -17.66 -13.31
N TRP A 190 36.76 -17.61 -13.72
CA TRP A 190 36.36 -17.63 -15.14
C TRP A 190 36.74 -16.34 -15.89
N ARG A 191 36.73 -15.19 -15.21
CA ARG A 191 37.15 -13.90 -15.76
C ARG A 191 38.66 -13.84 -15.94
N ASP A 192 39.41 -14.38 -14.98
CA ASP A 192 40.86 -14.47 -15.01
C ASP A 192 41.33 -15.46 -16.11
N ALA A 193 40.68 -16.63 -16.22
CA ALA A 193 40.95 -17.57 -17.31
C ALA A 193 40.62 -16.99 -18.72
N ALA A 194 39.57 -16.18 -18.82
CA ALA A 194 39.25 -15.45 -20.06
C ALA A 194 40.21 -14.28 -20.34
N LEU A 195 40.90 -13.77 -19.31
CA LEU A 195 41.97 -12.79 -19.47
C LEU A 195 43.26 -13.47 -19.95
N ASP A 196 43.65 -14.63 -19.42
CA ASP A 196 44.81 -15.40 -19.91
C ASP A 196 44.66 -15.82 -21.39
N ASP A 197 43.50 -16.34 -21.82
CA ASP A 197 43.22 -16.63 -23.24
C ASP A 197 43.20 -15.37 -24.14
N SER A 198 43.10 -14.17 -23.55
CA SER A 198 43.28 -12.89 -24.27
C SER A 198 44.75 -12.42 -24.32
N VAL A 199 45.59 -12.86 -23.38
CA VAL A 199 47.02 -12.53 -23.31
C VAL A 199 47.84 -13.44 -24.24
N GLU A 200 47.60 -14.76 -24.23
CA GLU A 200 48.33 -15.71 -25.11
C GLU A 200 48.13 -15.41 -26.61
N ARG A 201 46.95 -14.89 -26.98
CA ARG A 201 46.65 -14.44 -28.36
C ARG A 201 47.35 -13.13 -28.76
N ASN A 202 47.83 -12.35 -27.79
CA ASN A 202 48.42 -11.03 -28.06
C ASN A 202 49.94 -11.14 -28.25
N GLU A 203 50.64 -11.98 -27.49
CA GLU A 203 52.10 -12.18 -27.65
C GLU A 203 52.47 -12.84 -29.00
N SER A 204 51.59 -13.70 -29.53
CA SER A 204 51.77 -14.45 -30.78
C SER A 204 51.68 -13.62 -32.07
N SER A 205 51.51 -12.29 -31.98
CA SER A 205 51.28 -11.39 -33.12
C SER A 205 52.48 -10.53 -33.55
N SER A 206 53.61 -10.58 -32.82
CA SER A 206 54.65 -9.53 -32.88
C SER A 206 55.98 -9.90 -33.58
N SER A 207 56.14 -11.12 -34.09
CA SER A 207 57.46 -11.68 -34.42
C SER A 207 57.62 -12.33 -35.82
N ALA A 208 57.16 -11.68 -36.89
CA ALA A 208 57.37 -12.17 -38.26
C ALA A 208 57.35 -11.08 -39.37
N SER A 209 58.47 -10.34 -39.57
CA SER A 209 58.71 -9.51 -40.79
C SER A 209 60.17 -9.04 -40.96
N GLU A 210 61.15 -9.96 -40.93
CA GLU A 210 62.50 -9.70 -41.47
C GLU A 210 63.03 -10.94 -42.22
N GLU A 211 63.04 -10.92 -43.56
CA GLU A 211 64.16 -11.41 -44.41
C GLU A 211 63.86 -11.33 -45.93
N ILE A 212 64.93 -11.23 -46.75
CA ILE A 212 65.01 -11.59 -48.21
C ILE A 212 64.19 -10.67 -49.17
N ILE A 213 64.64 -10.15 -50.33
CA ILE A 213 65.64 -10.50 -51.37
C ILE A 213 66.67 -9.34 -51.61
N LYS A 214 67.74 -9.61 -52.39
CA LYS A 214 68.94 -8.80 -52.64
C LYS A 214 69.32 -8.85 -54.15
N VAL A 215 70.40 -8.13 -54.56
CA VAL A 215 71.10 -8.20 -55.89
C VAL A 215 70.43 -7.34 -57.01
N GLN A 216 71.15 -6.60 -57.89
CA GLN A 216 72.61 -6.49 -58.14
C GLN A 216 73.23 -5.14 -57.66
N GLN A 217 73.81 -4.17 -58.41
CA GLN A 217 74.10 -3.91 -59.84
C GLN A 217 75.42 -3.08 -59.99
N SER A 218 75.81 -2.62 -61.19
CA SER A 218 77.22 -2.47 -61.59
C SER A 218 77.63 -1.22 -62.40
N HIS A 219 78.51 -0.39 -61.81
CA HIS A 219 79.68 0.30 -62.42
C HIS A 219 79.55 1.36 -63.57
N PRO A 220 80.57 2.25 -63.79
CA PRO A 220 80.33 3.64 -64.19
C PRO A 220 81.23 4.20 -65.35
N VAL A 221 81.22 5.54 -65.51
CA VAL A 221 82.24 6.48 -66.07
C VAL A 221 81.87 7.29 -67.34
N ALA A 222 81.53 8.56 -67.08
CA ALA A 222 81.81 9.80 -67.81
C ALA A 222 81.42 10.03 -69.30
N LYS A 223 80.45 10.94 -69.50
CA LYS A 223 80.47 12.02 -70.52
C LYS A 223 79.93 13.35 -69.95
N ALA A 224 80.79 14.06 -69.24
CA ALA A 224 80.46 15.31 -68.55
C ALA A 224 80.01 16.46 -69.48
N GLU A 225 79.41 17.48 -68.87
CA GLU A 225 79.11 18.83 -69.38
C GLU A 225 77.96 18.97 -70.38
N ARG A 226 77.25 17.87 -70.72
CA ARG A 226 75.91 17.94 -71.35
C ARG A 226 74.89 16.98 -70.76
N GLU A 227 75.33 15.84 -70.24
CA GLU A 227 74.45 14.87 -69.57
C GLU A 227 74.01 15.40 -68.19
N ASP A 228 74.80 16.24 -67.52
CA ASP A 228 74.51 16.77 -66.17
C ASP A 228 73.20 17.56 -66.09
N ASN A 229 72.87 18.39 -67.08
CA ASN A 229 71.58 19.11 -67.11
C ASN A 229 70.38 18.15 -67.25
N TYR A 230 70.55 17.00 -67.90
CA TYR A 230 69.52 15.97 -68.01
C TYR A 230 69.50 15.06 -66.76
N HIS A 231 70.65 14.74 -66.17
CA HIS A 231 70.74 14.01 -64.91
C HIS A 231 70.13 14.82 -63.77
N TYR A 232 70.45 16.11 -63.60
CA TYR A 232 69.79 16.96 -62.63
C TYR A 232 68.29 17.15 -62.93
N ALA A 233 67.87 17.16 -64.20
CA ALA A 233 66.43 17.17 -64.52
C ALA A 233 65.72 15.86 -64.15
N VAL A 234 66.36 14.71 -64.35
CA VAL A 234 65.85 13.37 -63.96
C VAL A 234 65.86 13.20 -62.44
N GLU A 235 66.94 13.54 -61.75
CA GLU A 235 67.00 13.54 -60.29
C GLU A 235 65.96 14.50 -59.69
N LEU A 236 65.80 15.70 -60.25
CA LEU A 236 64.75 16.63 -59.84
C LEU A 236 63.35 16.08 -60.14
N ALA A 237 63.17 15.30 -61.21
CA ALA A 237 61.92 14.61 -61.50
C ALA A 237 61.65 13.46 -60.51
N ASP A 238 62.66 12.69 -60.14
CA ASP A 238 62.58 11.63 -59.13
C ASP A 238 62.35 12.18 -57.72
N TRP A 239 63.01 13.28 -57.34
CA TRP A 239 62.74 13.98 -56.09
C TRP A 239 61.34 14.61 -56.08
N LYS A 240 60.88 15.20 -57.20
CA LYS A 240 59.47 15.63 -57.35
C LYS A 240 58.49 14.45 -57.31
N SER A 241 58.87 13.28 -57.82
CA SER A 241 58.07 12.05 -57.78
C SER A 241 57.96 11.53 -56.34
N LYS A 242 59.08 11.42 -55.62
CA LYS A 242 59.13 11.08 -54.19
C LYS A 242 58.33 12.07 -53.34
N VAL A 243 58.44 13.37 -53.59
CA VAL A 243 57.66 14.41 -52.88
C VAL A 243 56.15 14.32 -53.21
N ARG A 244 55.76 13.95 -54.43
CA ARG A 244 54.34 13.65 -54.75
C ARG A 244 53.87 12.40 -54.01
N LYS A 245 54.65 11.30 -54.05
CA LYS A 245 54.32 10.06 -53.35
C LYS A 245 54.22 10.26 -51.84
N GLN A 246 55.13 11.01 -51.22
CA GLN A 246 55.08 11.36 -49.80
C GLN A 246 53.93 12.32 -49.44
N ARG A 247 53.47 13.16 -50.38
CA ARG A 247 52.24 13.95 -50.20
C ARG A 247 51.01 13.05 -50.24
N GLN A 248 50.90 12.19 -51.25
CA GLN A 248 49.81 11.23 -51.37
C GLN A 248 49.75 10.27 -50.16
N GLU A 249 50.88 9.68 -49.77
CA GLU A 249 50.98 8.83 -48.56
C GLU A 249 50.68 9.57 -47.25
N LEU A 250 50.70 10.90 -47.24
CA LEU A 250 50.30 11.73 -46.10
C LEU A 250 48.82 12.09 -46.18
N GLU A 251 48.32 12.36 -47.38
CA GLU A 251 46.91 12.63 -47.72
C GLU A 251 46.05 11.41 -47.38
N GLU A 252 46.40 10.23 -47.90
CA GLU A 252 45.80 8.92 -47.57
C GLU A 252 45.83 8.63 -46.06
N LYS A 253 46.92 8.99 -45.37
CA LYS A 253 47.01 8.83 -43.91
C LYS A 253 46.20 9.87 -43.13
N THR A 254 45.95 11.05 -43.69
CA THR A 254 45.04 12.04 -43.07
C THR A 254 43.58 11.69 -43.29
N GLU A 255 43.23 11.06 -44.41
CA GLU A 255 41.89 10.51 -44.67
C GLU A 255 41.59 9.34 -43.71
N ALA A 256 42.45 8.32 -43.64
CA ALA A 256 42.29 7.22 -42.69
C ALA A 256 42.28 7.71 -41.21
N LEU A 257 43.02 8.76 -40.87
CA LEU A 257 42.98 9.39 -39.55
C LEU A 257 41.66 10.15 -39.27
N LEU A 258 40.96 10.63 -40.30
CA LEU A 258 39.62 11.22 -40.18
C LEU A 258 38.58 10.11 -40.01
N GLU A 259 38.61 9.06 -40.83
CA GLU A 259 37.72 7.90 -40.72
C GLU A 259 37.78 7.29 -39.31
N CYS A 260 38.98 6.96 -38.80
CA CYS A 260 39.13 6.44 -37.42
C CYS A 260 38.71 7.43 -36.32
N LYS A 261 38.66 8.74 -36.58
CA LYS A 261 38.09 9.72 -35.63
C LYS A 261 36.58 9.74 -35.67
N GLU A 262 35.98 9.66 -36.86
CA GLU A 262 34.52 9.60 -37.01
C GLU A 262 33.97 8.30 -36.43
N GLU A 263 34.64 7.16 -36.64
CA GLU A 263 34.36 5.91 -35.94
C GLU A 263 34.50 6.05 -34.42
N LEU A 264 35.53 6.74 -33.92
CA LEU A 264 35.73 6.94 -32.49
C LEU A 264 34.64 7.81 -31.87
N GLU A 265 34.22 8.90 -32.52
CA GLU A 265 33.09 9.72 -32.05
C GLU A 265 31.75 8.99 -32.17
N HIS A 266 31.53 8.19 -33.21
CA HIS A 266 30.37 7.32 -33.32
C HIS A 266 30.30 6.30 -32.17
N ASN A 267 31.41 5.61 -31.90
CA ASN A 267 31.50 4.66 -30.79
C ASN A 267 31.32 5.33 -29.43
N LYS A 268 31.87 6.54 -29.20
CA LYS A 268 31.59 7.34 -27.99
C LYS A 268 30.10 7.65 -27.86
N ALA A 269 29.44 8.09 -28.93
CA ALA A 269 28.01 8.42 -28.92
C ALA A 269 27.14 7.18 -28.65
N LEU A 270 27.46 6.03 -29.23
CA LEU A 270 26.80 4.76 -28.95
C LEU A 270 27.00 4.32 -27.49
N LEU A 271 28.22 4.45 -26.95
CA LEU A 271 28.55 4.11 -25.56
C LEU A 271 27.82 5.03 -24.56
N VAL A 272 27.61 6.31 -24.90
CA VAL A 272 26.76 7.22 -24.12
C VAL A 272 25.29 6.77 -24.14
N LYS A 273 24.74 6.41 -25.30
CA LYS A 273 23.36 5.87 -25.41
C LYS A 273 23.17 4.59 -24.58
N LEU A 274 24.04 3.60 -24.77
CA LEU A 274 23.99 2.34 -24.01
C LEU A 274 24.12 2.56 -22.49
N ARG A 275 24.85 3.59 -22.04
CA ARG A 275 24.89 3.99 -20.62
C ARG A 275 23.59 4.63 -20.14
N GLN A 276 22.92 5.43 -20.97
CA GLN A 276 21.61 6.01 -20.66
C GLN A 276 20.55 4.90 -20.61
N GLU A 277 20.46 4.06 -21.64
CA GLU A 277 19.55 2.91 -21.70
C GLU A 277 19.74 1.97 -20.50
N ASN A 278 21.00 1.72 -20.08
CA ASN A 278 21.28 0.95 -18.87
C ASN A 278 20.82 1.64 -17.57
N GLN A 279 20.89 2.98 -17.48
CA GLN A 279 20.36 3.74 -16.34
C GLN A 279 18.83 3.75 -16.31
N GLU A 280 18.18 3.81 -17.48
CA GLU A 280 16.72 3.74 -17.64
C GLU A 280 16.21 2.34 -17.24
N LEU A 281 16.80 1.26 -17.78
CA LEU A 281 16.51 -0.12 -17.36
C LEU A 281 16.78 -0.35 -15.86
N MET A 282 17.81 0.27 -15.28
CA MET A 282 18.07 0.23 -13.83
C MET A 282 17.07 1.03 -13.00
N HIS A 283 16.36 1.99 -13.59
CA HIS A 283 15.21 2.66 -12.95
C HIS A 283 13.93 1.84 -13.08
N GLU A 284 13.66 1.26 -14.25
CA GLU A 284 12.53 0.34 -14.47
C GLU A 284 12.61 -0.89 -13.56
N ALA A 285 13.79 -1.50 -13.41
CA ALA A 285 14.01 -2.62 -12.50
C ALA A 285 13.73 -2.28 -11.02
N ARG A 286 13.94 -1.01 -10.61
CA ARG A 286 13.59 -0.52 -9.27
C ARG A 286 12.08 -0.28 -9.14
N ALA A 287 11.44 0.30 -10.15
CA ALA A 287 9.98 0.49 -10.17
C ALA A 287 9.24 -0.86 -10.15
N ALA A 288 9.68 -1.82 -10.98
CA ALA A 288 9.17 -3.20 -10.98
C ALA A 288 9.51 -3.99 -9.70
N LYS A 289 10.43 -3.50 -8.86
CA LYS A 289 10.55 -3.98 -7.48
C LYS A 289 9.49 -3.34 -6.58
N SER A 290 9.33 -2.01 -6.61
CA SER A 290 8.29 -1.31 -5.83
C SER A 290 6.90 -1.90 -6.07
N TYR A 291 6.53 -2.16 -7.33
CA TYR A 291 5.24 -2.76 -7.67
C TYR A 291 5.06 -4.21 -7.19
N ARG A 292 6.15 -4.97 -7.00
CA ARG A 292 6.09 -6.29 -6.34
C ARG A 292 5.98 -6.15 -4.82
N ASP A 293 6.80 -5.31 -4.22
CA ASP A 293 6.73 -5.00 -2.79
C ASP A 293 5.32 -4.45 -2.40
N GLU A 294 4.66 -3.71 -3.31
CA GLU A 294 3.27 -3.24 -3.19
C GLU A 294 2.22 -4.35 -3.42
N LEU A 295 2.41 -5.21 -4.42
CA LEU A 295 1.54 -6.36 -4.72
C LEU A 295 1.53 -7.38 -3.57
N ASP A 296 2.71 -7.73 -3.04
CA ASP A 296 2.86 -8.63 -1.90
C ASP A 296 2.12 -8.07 -0.68
N ALA A 297 2.24 -6.76 -0.44
CA ALA A 297 1.51 -6.07 0.62
C ALA A 297 -0.01 -5.94 0.35
N VAL A 298 -0.47 -6.03 -0.90
CA VAL A 298 -1.90 -6.16 -1.24
C VAL A 298 -2.40 -7.59 -0.98
N ILE A 299 -1.61 -8.62 -1.35
CA ILE A 299 -1.93 -10.03 -1.10
C ILE A 299 -2.03 -10.29 0.42
N GLU A 300 -1.06 -9.82 1.20
CA GLU A 300 -1.07 -9.96 2.67
C GLU A 300 -2.27 -9.22 3.33
N ARG A 301 -2.77 -8.15 2.69
CA ARG A 301 -4.00 -7.46 3.10
C ARG A 301 -5.26 -8.23 2.69
N ALA A 302 -5.30 -8.84 1.50
CA ALA A 302 -6.41 -9.68 1.03
C ALA A 302 -6.58 -10.92 1.92
N GLU A 303 -5.53 -11.71 2.14
CA GLU A 303 -5.59 -12.86 3.04
C GLU A 303 -5.99 -12.48 4.48
N ARG A 304 -5.59 -11.28 4.94
CA ARG A 304 -5.99 -10.76 6.26
C ARG A 304 -7.47 -10.43 6.28
N ALA A 305 -8.05 -9.91 5.19
CA ALA A 305 -9.49 -9.75 5.05
C ALA A 305 -10.19 -11.13 5.07
N ASP A 306 -9.74 -12.10 4.27
CA ASP A 306 -10.32 -13.45 4.23
C ASP A 306 -10.34 -14.12 5.62
N ARG A 307 -9.22 -14.03 6.36
CA ARG A 307 -9.12 -14.52 7.75
C ARG A 307 -10.12 -13.84 8.67
N LEU A 308 -10.32 -12.52 8.54
CA LEU A 308 -11.29 -11.77 9.33
C LEU A 308 -12.75 -12.07 8.91
N GLU A 309 -13.03 -12.31 7.63
CA GLU A 309 -14.35 -12.72 7.16
C GLU A 309 -14.73 -14.11 7.69
N ILE A 310 -13.78 -15.05 7.74
CA ILE A 310 -13.96 -16.37 8.37
C ILE A 310 -14.22 -16.23 9.89
N GLU A 311 -13.53 -15.33 10.58
CA GLU A 311 -13.83 -15.05 12.00
C GLU A 311 -15.21 -14.41 12.17
N VAL A 312 -15.60 -13.44 11.34
CA VAL A 312 -16.94 -12.83 11.34
C VAL A 312 -18.03 -13.87 11.06
N ALA A 313 -17.80 -14.82 10.15
CA ALA A 313 -18.72 -15.93 9.89
C ALA A 313 -18.91 -16.80 11.15
N ARG A 314 -17.82 -17.20 11.82
CA ARG A 314 -17.87 -17.94 13.11
C ARG A 314 -18.54 -17.15 14.23
N TYR A 315 -18.41 -15.81 14.24
CA TYR A 315 -19.11 -14.97 15.22
C TYR A 315 -20.61 -14.84 14.92
N ARG A 316 -21.03 -14.88 13.64
CA ARG A 316 -22.45 -14.97 13.25
C ARG A 316 -23.06 -16.31 13.67
N GLU A 317 -22.37 -17.42 13.42
CA GLU A 317 -22.77 -18.77 13.86
C GLU A 317 -22.97 -18.83 15.39
N LYS A 318 -21.98 -18.36 16.15
CA LYS A 318 -22.09 -18.24 17.62
C LYS A 318 -23.20 -17.31 18.08
N LEU A 319 -23.53 -16.26 17.32
CA LEU A 319 -24.66 -15.38 17.63
C LEU A 319 -25.98 -16.14 17.45
N THR A 320 -26.14 -16.92 16.37
CA THR A 320 -27.32 -17.77 16.17
C THR A 320 -27.45 -18.87 17.22
N ASP A 321 -26.35 -19.45 17.70
CA ASP A 321 -26.35 -20.36 18.86
C ASP A 321 -26.86 -19.66 20.13
N ILE A 322 -26.35 -18.46 20.41
CA ILE A 322 -26.76 -17.66 21.58
C ILE A 322 -28.24 -17.28 21.49
N GLU A 323 -28.74 -16.94 20.30
CA GLU A 323 -30.17 -16.67 20.06
C GLU A 323 -31.02 -17.93 20.27
N PHE A 324 -30.59 -19.10 19.79
CA PHE A 324 -31.25 -20.38 20.04
C PHE A 324 -31.27 -20.77 21.53
N TYR A 325 -30.16 -20.63 22.25
CA TYR A 325 -30.14 -20.90 23.68
C TYR A 325 -30.96 -19.88 24.47
N LYS A 326 -31.02 -18.61 24.02
CA LYS A 326 -31.88 -17.59 24.61
C LYS A 326 -33.37 -17.93 24.45
N THR A 327 -33.84 -18.24 23.24
CA THR A 327 -35.24 -18.65 23.03
C THR A 327 -35.57 -19.90 23.83
N ARG A 328 -34.67 -20.89 23.87
CA ARG A 328 -34.87 -22.11 24.67
C ARG A 328 -34.93 -21.84 26.18
N ILE A 329 -34.20 -20.85 26.69
CA ILE A 329 -34.30 -20.39 28.09
C ILE A 329 -35.60 -19.62 28.33
N GLU A 330 -36.11 -18.88 27.35
CA GLU A 330 -37.38 -18.16 27.43
C GLU A 330 -38.58 -19.13 27.40
N GLU A 331 -38.57 -20.14 26.54
CA GLU A 331 -39.50 -21.29 26.57
C GLU A 331 -39.52 -21.97 27.93
N LEU A 332 -38.36 -22.41 28.44
CA LEU A 332 -38.25 -23.10 29.72
C LEU A 332 -38.68 -22.23 30.92
N ARG A 333 -38.59 -20.89 30.82
CA ARG A 333 -39.12 -19.97 31.83
C ARG A 333 -40.65 -19.87 31.79
N GLU A 334 -41.25 -19.97 30.62
CA GLU A 334 -42.71 -20.00 30.47
C GLU A 334 -43.27 -21.35 30.92
N ASP A 335 -42.65 -22.47 30.52
CA ASP A 335 -42.96 -23.82 31.03
C ASP A 335 -42.94 -23.86 32.56
N ASN A 336 -41.88 -23.30 33.19
CA ASN A 336 -41.79 -23.23 34.64
C ASN A 336 -42.83 -22.28 35.27
N ARG A 337 -43.28 -21.23 34.57
CA ARG A 337 -44.37 -20.37 35.07
C ARG A 337 -45.70 -21.13 35.06
N VAL A 338 -46.04 -21.80 33.96
CA VAL A 338 -47.25 -22.63 33.86
C VAL A 338 -47.23 -23.77 34.88
N LEU A 339 -46.07 -24.38 35.14
CA LEU A 339 -45.91 -25.38 36.22
C LEU A 339 -46.10 -24.78 37.62
N MET A 340 -45.68 -23.53 37.85
CA MET A 340 -45.92 -22.82 39.12
C MET A 340 -47.40 -22.44 39.31
N GLU A 341 -48.04 -21.88 38.28
CA GLU A 341 -49.46 -21.51 38.28
C GLU A 341 -50.36 -22.74 38.47
N THR A 342 -50.05 -23.86 37.81
CA THR A 342 -50.77 -25.12 38.02
C THR A 342 -50.51 -25.73 39.40
N ARG A 343 -49.31 -25.55 39.98
CA ARG A 343 -49.03 -25.95 41.38
C ARG A 343 -49.85 -25.12 42.37
N GLU A 344 -49.91 -23.80 42.18
CA GLU A 344 -50.68 -22.88 43.02
C GLU A 344 -52.18 -23.19 42.96
N MET A 345 -52.74 -23.40 41.75
CA MET A 345 -54.11 -23.88 41.55
C MET A 345 -54.39 -25.21 42.29
N LEU A 346 -53.45 -26.16 42.27
CA LEU A 346 -53.60 -27.44 42.99
C LEU A 346 -53.47 -27.28 44.51
N GLU A 347 -52.64 -26.34 44.99
CA GLU A 347 -52.55 -25.95 46.40
C GLU A 347 -53.86 -25.29 46.87
N GLU A 348 -54.47 -24.41 46.08
CA GLU A 348 -55.81 -23.85 46.35
C GLU A 348 -56.90 -24.92 46.39
N GLN A 349 -56.92 -25.85 45.42
CA GLN A 349 -57.88 -26.96 45.39
C GLN A 349 -57.71 -27.88 46.60
N LEU A 350 -56.47 -28.19 47.00
CA LEU A 350 -56.17 -28.95 48.21
C LEU A 350 -56.62 -28.22 49.48
N ASN A 351 -56.37 -26.91 49.56
CA ASN A 351 -56.80 -26.08 50.69
C ASN A 351 -58.32 -25.97 50.79
N SER A 352 -59.01 -25.80 49.65
CA SER A 352 -60.47 -25.88 49.54
C SER A 352 -61.03 -27.27 49.92
N SER A 353 -60.26 -28.34 49.70
CA SER A 353 -60.59 -29.69 50.19
C SER A 353 -60.42 -29.82 51.71
N ARG A 354 -59.33 -29.28 52.28
CA ARG A 354 -59.10 -29.22 53.73
C ARG A 354 -60.18 -28.44 54.46
N ASN A 355 -60.46 -27.20 54.05
CA ASN A 355 -61.51 -26.36 54.63
C ASN A 355 -62.90 -27.04 54.62
N ARG A 356 -63.19 -27.85 53.59
CA ARG A 356 -64.42 -28.67 53.54
C ARG A 356 -64.39 -29.84 54.52
N ALA A 357 -63.25 -30.52 54.68
CA ALA A 357 -63.08 -31.57 55.69
C ALA A 357 -63.17 -31.01 57.12
N ASP A 358 -62.54 -29.86 57.39
CA ASP A 358 -62.62 -29.17 58.67
C ASP A 358 -64.06 -28.75 59.01
N LYS A 359 -64.81 -28.23 58.02
CA LYS A 359 -66.25 -27.93 58.20
C LYS A 359 -67.10 -29.18 58.43
N VAL A 360 -66.72 -30.35 57.89
CA VAL A 360 -67.37 -31.63 58.22
C VAL A 360 -67.06 -32.01 59.68
N LEU A 361 -65.81 -31.90 60.14
CA LEU A 361 -65.45 -32.18 61.53
C LEU A 361 -66.15 -31.23 62.53
N GLU A 362 -66.31 -29.95 62.19
CA GLU A 362 -67.13 -29.01 62.97
C GLU A 362 -68.58 -29.49 63.10
N LEU A 363 -69.22 -29.86 61.98
CA LEU A 363 -70.60 -30.36 61.93
C LEU A 363 -70.75 -31.70 62.65
N GLU A 364 -69.77 -32.60 62.58
CA GLU A 364 -69.75 -33.83 63.37
C GLU A 364 -69.66 -33.52 64.87
N SER A 365 -68.87 -32.52 65.28
CA SER A 365 -68.82 -32.06 66.67
C SER A 365 -70.17 -31.48 67.14
N GLU A 366 -70.88 -30.75 66.28
CA GLU A 366 -72.23 -30.22 66.55
C GLU A 366 -73.25 -31.36 66.67
N ILE A 367 -73.22 -32.33 65.75
CA ILE A 367 -74.05 -33.54 65.80
C ILE A 367 -73.80 -34.34 67.08
N ILE A 368 -72.56 -34.43 67.56
CA ILE A 368 -72.23 -35.09 68.84
C ILE A 368 -72.82 -34.30 70.02
N LYS A 369 -72.65 -32.97 70.07
CA LYS A 369 -73.23 -32.11 71.12
C LYS A 369 -74.76 -32.21 71.17
N TYR A 370 -75.43 -32.21 70.01
CA TYR A 370 -76.89 -32.37 69.94
C TYR A 370 -77.35 -33.79 70.32
N LYS A 371 -76.58 -34.83 70.00
CA LYS A 371 -76.84 -36.20 70.48
C LYS A 371 -76.69 -36.34 72.00
N GLN A 372 -75.69 -35.69 72.60
CA GLN A 372 -75.51 -35.63 74.05
C GLN A 372 -76.71 -34.93 74.70
N LEU A 373 -77.03 -33.70 74.28
CA LEU A 373 -78.18 -32.95 74.81
C LEU A 373 -79.51 -33.73 74.69
N LEU A 374 -79.73 -34.42 73.57
CA LEU A 374 -80.94 -35.23 73.37
C LEU A 374 -80.98 -36.48 74.27
N ASN A 375 -79.82 -37.07 74.56
CA ASN A 375 -79.67 -38.16 75.53
C ASN A 375 -79.89 -37.67 76.97
N ASP A 376 -79.35 -36.50 77.32
CA ASP A 376 -79.52 -35.90 78.66
C ASP A 376 -81.01 -35.58 78.92
N MET A 377 -81.70 -34.98 77.94
CA MET A 377 -83.16 -34.79 77.97
C MET A 377 -83.95 -36.12 77.99
N ALA A 378 -83.38 -37.22 77.50
CA ALA A 378 -84.02 -38.54 77.57
C ALA A 378 -83.85 -39.17 78.96
N LEU A 379 -82.70 -38.97 79.61
CA LEU A 379 -82.44 -39.36 81.00
C LEU A 379 -83.27 -38.54 81.99
N GLU A 380 -83.38 -37.23 81.78
CA GLU A 380 -84.24 -36.34 82.59
C GLU A 380 -85.72 -36.80 82.52
N ARG A 381 -86.23 -37.07 81.31
CA ARG A 381 -87.58 -37.66 81.14
C ARG A 381 -87.74 -39.06 81.74
N ALA A 382 -86.67 -39.85 81.82
CA ALA A 382 -86.71 -41.15 82.46
C ALA A 382 -86.82 -41.01 83.99
N ALA A 383 -86.02 -40.12 84.58
CA ALA A 383 -86.07 -39.80 86.01
C ALA A 383 -87.41 -39.15 86.42
N ASP A 384 -87.95 -38.22 85.62
CA ASP A 384 -89.29 -37.66 85.84
C ASP A 384 -90.39 -38.74 85.77
N LYS A 385 -90.25 -39.71 84.88
CA LYS A 385 -91.19 -40.83 84.75
C LYS A 385 -91.09 -41.80 85.93
N GLU A 386 -89.87 -42.11 86.37
CA GLU A 386 -89.59 -42.93 87.56
C GLU A 386 -90.19 -42.28 88.81
N LYS A 387 -89.91 -40.99 89.03
CA LYS A 387 -90.48 -40.17 90.11
C LYS A 387 -92.01 -40.04 90.03
N TYR A 388 -92.59 -39.94 88.83
CA TYR A 388 -94.04 -40.01 88.65
C TYR A 388 -94.60 -41.38 89.04
N GLN A 389 -93.87 -42.47 88.75
CA GLN A 389 -94.26 -43.81 89.14
C GLN A 389 -94.14 -44.02 90.66
N GLU A 390 -93.06 -43.56 91.30
CA GLU A 390 -92.92 -43.51 92.77
C GLU A 390 -94.13 -42.81 93.42
N LEU A 391 -94.48 -41.61 92.94
CA LEU A 391 -95.64 -40.84 93.43
C LEU A 391 -96.97 -41.56 93.19
N VAL A 392 -97.11 -42.32 92.10
CA VAL A 392 -98.30 -43.17 91.88
C VAL A 392 -98.31 -44.34 92.86
N GLU A 393 -97.18 -45.00 93.09
CA GLU A 393 -97.05 -46.10 94.03
C GLU A 393 -97.33 -45.65 95.46
N GLU A 394 -96.74 -44.53 95.93
CA GLU A 394 -97.08 -43.88 97.21
C GLU A 394 -98.58 -43.56 97.31
N ASN A 395 -99.19 -43.01 96.26
CA ASN A 395 -100.61 -42.67 96.27
C ASN A 395 -101.50 -43.94 96.32
N THR A 396 -101.10 -45.04 95.69
CA THR A 396 -101.77 -46.34 95.88
C THR A 396 -101.57 -46.92 97.29
N GLN A 397 -100.40 -46.72 97.91
CA GLN A 397 -100.14 -47.13 99.29
C GLN A 397 -100.98 -46.31 100.28
N LEU A 398 -101.09 -44.99 100.09
CA LEU A 398 -101.97 -44.12 100.87
C LEU A 398 -103.45 -44.49 100.68
N HIS A 399 -103.88 -44.86 99.48
CA HIS A 399 -105.21 -45.43 99.24
C HIS A 399 -105.41 -46.78 99.95
N GLN A 400 -104.40 -47.65 99.98
CA GLN A 400 -104.44 -48.92 100.71
C GLN A 400 -104.52 -48.71 102.23
N ILE A 401 -103.74 -47.78 102.80
CA ILE A 401 -103.79 -47.41 104.22
C ILE A 401 -105.15 -46.79 104.57
N THR A 402 -105.67 -45.90 103.72
CA THR A 402 -107.02 -45.32 103.89
C THR A 402 -108.10 -46.41 103.87
N LYS A 403 -107.97 -47.41 102.99
CA LYS A 403 -108.87 -48.56 102.91
C LYS A 403 -108.71 -49.52 104.09
N ALA A 404 -107.50 -49.70 104.62
CA ALA A 404 -107.22 -50.48 105.81
C ALA A 404 -107.86 -49.85 107.05
N ALA A 405 -107.63 -48.54 107.26
CA ALA A 405 -108.26 -47.79 108.35
C ALA A 405 -109.81 -47.79 108.25
N ALA A 406 -110.36 -47.71 107.04
CA ALA A 406 -111.81 -47.86 106.81
C ALA A 406 -112.33 -49.28 107.11
N ASN A 407 -111.52 -50.32 106.92
CA ASN A 407 -111.87 -51.71 107.25
C ASN A 407 -111.72 -52.01 108.75
N GLU A 408 -110.69 -51.49 109.42
CA GLU A 408 -110.51 -51.63 110.87
C GLU A 408 -111.65 -50.93 111.64
N ALA A 409 -112.15 -49.81 111.11
CA ALA A 409 -113.36 -49.15 111.61
C ALA A 409 -114.66 -49.95 111.39
N ALA A 410 -114.63 -51.07 110.64
CA ALA A 410 -115.81 -51.81 110.21
C ALA A 410 -115.92 -53.26 110.76
N LEU A 411 -114.88 -53.81 111.39
CA LEU A 411 -114.79 -55.27 111.65
C LEU A 411 -114.59 -55.67 113.13
N ALA A 412 -115.34 -55.05 114.04
CA ALA A 412 -115.39 -55.47 115.44
C ALA A 412 -116.40 -56.64 115.67
N GLY A 413 -116.06 -57.88 115.25
CA GLY A 413 -116.79 -59.08 115.70
C GLY A 413 -116.55 -60.44 115.01
N SER A 414 -116.35 -61.49 115.83
CA SER A 414 -116.71 -62.93 115.62
C SER A 414 -115.72 -63.98 115.03
N SER A 415 -115.08 -64.78 115.92
CA SER A 415 -114.86 -66.27 115.96
C SER A 415 -113.88 -67.11 115.08
N ASP A 416 -112.95 -67.81 115.78
CA ASP A 416 -112.61 -69.29 115.88
C ASP A 416 -112.13 -70.13 114.64
N SER A 417 -111.46 -71.32 114.68
CA SER A 417 -110.99 -72.34 115.69
C SER A 417 -109.62 -72.99 115.23
N GLU A 418 -109.07 -74.22 115.42
CA GLU A 418 -109.38 -75.59 116.00
C GLU A 418 -108.06 -76.43 116.27
N GLU A 419 -108.10 -77.76 116.56
CA GLU A 419 -106.97 -78.74 116.82
C GLU A 419 -107.33 -80.19 116.28
N PRO A 420 -106.63 -81.38 116.47
CA PRO A 420 -105.39 -81.78 117.19
C PRO A 420 -104.39 -82.72 116.40
N VAL A 421 -103.50 -83.53 117.06
CA VAL A 421 -102.30 -84.17 116.41
C VAL A 421 -101.97 -85.72 116.52
N PRO A 422 -101.47 -86.35 117.62
CA PRO A 422 -100.22 -87.19 117.55
C PRO A 422 -100.22 -88.71 117.97
N ASP A 423 -99.02 -89.33 117.99
CA ASP A 423 -98.54 -90.56 118.74
C ASP A 423 -98.90 -92.01 118.27
N GLU A 424 -98.42 -93.14 118.84
CA GLU A 424 -97.05 -93.65 119.20
C GLU A 424 -97.10 -95.18 119.59
N ASN A 425 -95.98 -95.93 119.50
CA ASN A 425 -95.49 -97.06 120.36
C ASN A 425 -96.10 -98.50 120.36
N ARG A 426 -95.51 -99.39 121.21
CA ARG A 426 -95.82 -100.80 121.61
C ARG A 426 -95.00 -101.89 120.86
N LEU A 427 -94.54 -102.93 121.59
CA LEU A 427 -93.31 -103.68 121.22
C LEU A 427 -93.09 -105.00 122.03
N SER A 428 -92.55 -106.09 121.45
CA SER A 428 -91.99 -107.25 122.22
C SER A 428 -91.10 -108.30 121.48
N GLU A 429 -91.27 -108.58 120.17
CA GLU A 429 -90.53 -109.65 119.45
C GLU A 429 -89.02 -109.39 119.17
N GLN A 430 -88.40 -108.42 119.83
CA GLN A 430 -87.13 -107.83 119.37
C GLN A 430 -85.86 -108.69 119.54
N LEU A 431 -85.85 -109.72 120.39
CA LEU A 431 -84.60 -110.31 120.87
C LEU A 431 -83.88 -111.23 119.87
N THR A 432 -84.59 -111.94 118.99
CA THR A 432 -83.99 -112.73 117.89
C THR A 432 -83.56 -111.86 116.72
N SER A 433 -84.38 -110.88 116.33
CA SER A 433 -84.13 -109.95 115.21
C SER A 433 -82.88 -109.08 115.37
N ASN A 434 -82.35 -108.95 116.59
CA ASN A 434 -81.21 -108.06 116.91
C ASN A 434 -79.87 -108.58 116.34
N ALA A 435 -79.67 -109.90 116.29
CA ALA A 435 -78.45 -110.49 115.71
C ALA A 435 -78.38 -110.26 114.19
N GLU A 436 -79.46 -110.55 113.49
CA GLU A 436 -79.59 -110.39 112.02
C GLU A 436 -79.44 -108.92 111.61
N ARG A 437 -80.10 -108.00 112.34
CA ARG A 437 -79.93 -106.55 112.12
C ARG A 437 -78.48 -106.08 112.26
N ARG A 438 -77.68 -106.69 113.13
CA ARG A 438 -76.28 -106.29 113.34
C ARG A 438 -75.38 -106.69 112.17
N ALA A 439 -75.60 -107.88 111.60
CA ALA A 439 -74.93 -108.31 110.38
C ALA A 439 -75.35 -107.45 109.17
N LEU A 440 -76.66 -107.27 108.97
CA LEU A 440 -77.21 -106.52 107.84
C LEU A 440 -76.83 -105.02 107.89
N LYS A 441 -76.74 -104.41 109.08
CA LYS A 441 -76.20 -103.04 109.22
C LYS A 441 -74.74 -102.97 108.78
N LEU A 442 -73.89 -103.94 109.18
CA LEU A 442 -72.49 -103.95 108.79
C LEU A 442 -72.31 -104.16 107.28
N GLU A 443 -73.13 -104.99 106.62
CA GLU A 443 -73.11 -105.09 105.15
C GLU A 443 -73.51 -103.79 104.45
N LEU A 444 -74.56 -103.11 104.94
CA LEU A 444 -74.99 -101.82 104.39
C LEU A 444 -73.95 -100.71 104.61
N GLU A 445 -73.30 -100.70 105.77
CA GLU A 445 -72.27 -99.72 106.14
C GLU A 445 -70.97 -99.97 105.34
N ASN A 446 -70.58 -101.22 105.13
CA ASN A 446 -69.44 -101.58 104.28
C ASN A 446 -69.72 -101.29 102.80
N ARG A 447 -70.93 -101.56 102.29
CA ARG A 447 -71.38 -101.08 100.96
C ARG A 447 -71.31 -99.55 100.85
N ARG A 448 -71.79 -98.82 101.85
CA ARG A 448 -71.78 -97.35 101.85
C ARG A 448 -70.36 -96.79 101.84
N LEU A 449 -69.44 -97.38 102.59
CA LEU A 449 -68.02 -97.01 102.58
C LEU A 449 -67.38 -97.31 101.22
N SER A 450 -67.67 -98.45 100.59
CA SER A 450 -67.21 -98.74 99.21
C SER A 450 -67.70 -97.69 98.21
N THR A 451 -69.01 -97.37 98.21
CA THR A 451 -69.55 -96.35 97.30
C THR A 451 -68.97 -94.96 97.54
N LEU A 452 -68.64 -94.62 98.80
CA LEU A 452 -67.98 -93.35 99.13
C LEU A 452 -66.54 -93.32 98.61
N ILE A 453 -65.78 -94.40 98.83
CA ILE A 453 -64.41 -94.57 98.32
C ILE A 453 -64.38 -94.46 96.80
N ASP A 454 -65.31 -95.11 96.09
CA ASP A 454 -65.37 -95.05 94.63
C ASP A 454 -65.79 -93.66 94.14
N SER A 455 -66.75 -92.99 94.80
CA SER A 455 -67.09 -91.59 94.46
C SER A 455 -65.91 -90.62 94.65
N MET A 456 -65.06 -90.81 95.67
CA MET A 456 -63.86 -89.97 95.86
C MET A 456 -62.74 -90.29 94.84
N LYS A 457 -62.67 -91.54 94.34
CA LYS A 457 -61.80 -91.85 93.19
C LYS A 457 -62.31 -91.13 91.93
N GLU A 458 -63.61 -91.16 91.67
CA GLU A 458 -64.20 -90.46 90.51
C GLU A 458 -63.98 -88.95 90.58
N THR A 459 -64.23 -88.29 91.73
CA THR A 459 -63.96 -86.84 91.85
C THR A 459 -62.48 -86.53 91.66
N SER A 460 -61.58 -87.26 92.33
CA SER A 460 -60.14 -87.04 92.16
C SER A 460 -59.64 -87.32 90.73
N PHE A 461 -60.26 -88.26 90.01
CA PHE A 461 -59.96 -88.51 88.60
C PHE A 461 -60.45 -87.35 87.71
N HIS A 462 -61.64 -86.81 87.96
CA HIS A 462 -62.18 -85.66 87.23
C HIS A 462 -61.39 -84.37 87.50
N GLU A 463 -60.98 -84.12 88.75
CA GLU A 463 -60.13 -82.98 89.12
C GLU A 463 -58.76 -83.06 88.43
N ASN A 464 -58.07 -84.20 88.51
CA ASN A 464 -56.79 -84.41 87.83
C ASN A 464 -56.92 -84.30 86.30
N SER A 465 -58.00 -84.85 85.72
CA SER A 465 -58.29 -84.76 84.29
C SER A 465 -58.53 -83.31 83.84
N SER A 466 -59.26 -82.52 84.63
CA SER A 466 -59.48 -81.10 84.36
C SER A 466 -58.17 -80.30 84.40
N HIS A 467 -57.32 -80.55 85.41
CA HIS A 467 -56.04 -79.86 85.55
C HIS A 467 -55.06 -80.20 84.42
N VAL A 468 -55.01 -81.46 83.96
CA VAL A 468 -54.26 -81.85 82.76
C VAL A 468 -54.79 -81.12 81.52
N LEU A 469 -56.11 -81.01 81.36
CA LEU A 469 -56.74 -80.28 80.26
C LEU A 469 -56.46 -78.77 80.28
N GLU A 470 -56.22 -78.18 81.45
CA GLU A 470 -55.78 -76.78 81.59
C GLU A 470 -54.31 -76.63 81.20
N LEU A 471 -53.43 -77.48 81.72
CA LEU A 471 -52.01 -77.50 81.38
C LEU A 471 -51.78 -77.74 79.87
N GLU A 472 -52.60 -78.56 79.21
CA GLU A 472 -52.55 -78.75 77.75
C GLU A 472 -52.99 -77.49 76.97
N LYS A 473 -54.01 -76.77 77.44
CA LYS A 473 -54.44 -75.47 76.85
C LYS A 473 -53.33 -74.43 77.01
N GLU A 474 -52.73 -74.33 78.18
CA GLU A 474 -51.62 -73.38 78.44
C GLU A 474 -50.39 -73.73 77.61
N LYS A 475 -49.98 -75.01 77.57
CA LYS A 475 -48.90 -75.50 76.70
C LYS A 475 -49.15 -75.14 75.24
N LYS A 476 -50.38 -75.33 74.73
CA LYS A 476 -50.74 -74.98 73.34
C LYS A 476 -50.72 -73.46 73.10
N LYS A 477 -51.21 -72.66 74.06
CA LYS A 477 -51.16 -71.19 74.03
C LYS A 477 -49.71 -70.65 74.03
N LEU A 478 -48.84 -71.24 74.84
CA LEU A 478 -47.40 -70.92 74.87
C LEU A 478 -46.70 -71.34 73.57
N SER A 479 -47.01 -72.52 73.04
CA SER A 479 -46.47 -72.99 71.75
C SER A 479 -46.78 -72.00 70.62
N LEU A 480 -48.05 -71.62 70.46
CA LEU A 480 -48.48 -70.62 69.46
C LEU A 480 -47.84 -69.25 69.69
N LYS A 481 -47.52 -68.88 70.94
CA LYS A 481 -46.85 -67.62 71.23
C LYS A 481 -45.34 -67.67 70.91
N ILE A 482 -44.68 -68.81 71.09
CA ILE A 482 -43.29 -69.03 70.67
C ILE A 482 -43.21 -68.98 69.13
N GLU A 483 -44.10 -69.68 68.44
CA GLU A 483 -44.23 -69.70 66.98
C GLU A 483 -44.42 -68.28 66.40
N SER A 484 -45.40 -67.53 66.93
CA SER A 484 -45.64 -66.12 66.58
C SER A 484 -44.46 -65.18 66.89
N LEU A 485 -43.60 -65.49 67.87
CA LEU A 485 -42.39 -64.72 68.15
C LEU A 485 -41.23 -65.10 67.23
N ASN A 486 -41.16 -66.37 66.80
CA ASN A 486 -40.16 -66.83 65.85
C ASN A 486 -40.39 -66.21 64.46
N ASP A 487 -41.62 -66.23 63.96
CA ASP A 487 -42.03 -65.53 62.72
C ASP A 487 -41.65 -64.04 62.72
N ASN A 488 -41.74 -63.39 63.88
CA ASN A 488 -41.38 -61.97 64.02
C ASN A 488 -39.87 -61.76 64.03
N ASN A 489 -39.10 -62.66 64.66
CA ASN A 489 -37.64 -62.62 64.58
C ASN A 489 -37.16 -62.85 63.14
N GLU A 490 -37.71 -63.84 62.44
CA GLU A 490 -37.35 -64.13 61.04
C GLU A 490 -37.65 -62.93 60.12
N ARG A 491 -38.83 -62.30 60.26
CA ARG A 491 -39.16 -61.03 59.57
C ARG A 491 -38.18 -59.91 59.88
N LEU A 492 -37.80 -59.71 61.14
CA LEU A 492 -36.86 -58.66 61.55
C LEU A 492 -35.42 -58.93 61.05
N THR A 493 -34.97 -60.19 61.04
CA THR A 493 -33.67 -60.55 60.45
C THR A 493 -33.65 -60.36 58.93
N GLN A 494 -34.76 -60.67 58.23
CA GLN A 494 -34.88 -60.41 56.80
C GLN A 494 -34.84 -58.89 56.52
N GLN A 495 -35.61 -58.09 57.25
CA GLN A 495 -35.61 -56.62 57.11
C GLN A 495 -34.22 -56.00 57.38
N ASN A 496 -33.49 -56.49 58.38
CA ASN A 496 -32.11 -56.04 58.64
C ASN A 496 -31.14 -56.43 57.50
N SER A 497 -31.27 -57.64 56.94
CA SER A 497 -30.50 -58.07 55.76
C SER A 497 -30.77 -57.18 54.54
N ASP A 498 -32.04 -56.86 54.29
CA ASP A 498 -32.45 -56.03 53.16
C ASP A 498 -31.97 -54.58 53.33
N LEU A 499 -32.03 -54.03 54.55
CA LEU A 499 -31.46 -52.72 54.89
C LEU A 499 -29.93 -52.69 54.75
N GLU A 500 -29.21 -53.73 55.18
CA GLU A 500 -27.77 -53.86 54.96
C GLU A 500 -27.41 -53.86 53.46
N LEU A 501 -28.22 -54.50 52.62
CA LEU A 501 -28.02 -54.53 51.17
C LEU A 501 -28.19 -53.12 50.57
N VAL A 502 -29.26 -52.41 50.94
CA VAL A 502 -29.51 -51.03 50.49
C VAL A 502 -28.38 -50.08 50.95
N CYS A 503 -27.91 -50.19 52.20
CA CYS A 503 -26.77 -49.39 52.68
C CYS A 503 -25.47 -49.69 51.91
N LYS A 504 -25.20 -50.95 51.54
CA LYS A 504 -24.03 -51.32 50.71
C LYS A 504 -24.14 -50.74 49.30
N GLN A 505 -25.32 -50.81 48.67
CA GLN A 505 -25.57 -50.22 47.35
C GLN A 505 -25.40 -48.70 47.37
N ALA A 506 -25.99 -48.00 48.34
CA ALA A 506 -25.88 -46.55 48.49
C ALA A 506 -24.43 -46.07 48.73
N LEU A 507 -23.59 -46.89 49.39
CA LEU A 507 -22.15 -46.63 49.56
C LEU A 507 -21.38 -46.79 48.23
N GLU A 508 -21.70 -47.80 47.41
CA GLU A 508 -21.08 -47.94 46.08
C GLU A 508 -21.50 -46.84 45.12
N GLU A 509 -22.76 -46.40 45.15
CA GLU A 509 -23.23 -45.26 44.37
C GLU A 509 -22.57 -43.95 44.79
N ASN A 510 -22.45 -43.68 46.10
CA ASN A 510 -21.66 -42.55 46.60
C ASN A 510 -20.22 -42.59 46.08
N LYS A 511 -19.58 -43.76 46.10
CA LYS A 511 -18.20 -43.94 45.60
C LYS A 511 -18.09 -43.71 44.09
N LYS A 512 -19.08 -44.13 43.30
CA LYS A 512 -19.17 -43.84 41.85
C LYS A 512 -19.37 -42.34 41.59
N LEU A 513 -20.28 -41.69 42.32
CA LEU A 513 -20.52 -40.24 42.23
C LEU A 513 -19.30 -39.42 42.64
N GLN A 514 -18.60 -39.80 43.71
CA GLN A 514 -17.38 -39.15 44.18
C GLN A 514 -16.23 -39.27 43.15
N ASN A 515 -16.10 -40.43 42.49
CA ASN A 515 -15.15 -40.59 41.39
C ASN A 515 -15.54 -39.75 40.16
N ASN A 516 -16.82 -39.70 39.79
CA ASN A 516 -17.28 -38.84 38.69
C ASN A 516 -17.04 -37.36 38.98
N LEU A 517 -17.37 -36.87 40.19
CA LEU A 517 -17.07 -35.50 40.61
C LEU A 517 -15.56 -35.20 40.59
N LYS A 518 -14.71 -36.15 40.97
CA LYS A 518 -13.25 -36.00 40.88
C LYS A 518 -12.77 -35.91 39.44
N ASN A 519 -13.26 -36.78 38.56
CA ASN A 519 -12.92 -36.75 37.13
C ASN A 519 -13.42 -35.46 36.46
N GLN A 520 -14.63 -35.02 36.79
CA GLN A 520 -15.23 -33.79 36.28
C GLN A 520 -14.51 -32.53 36.77
N ARG A 521 -14.02 -32.51 38.02
CA ARG A 521 -13.08 -31.48 38.49
C ARG A 521 -11.79 -31.44 37.67
N VAL A 522 -11.10 -32.58 37.50
CA VAL A 522 -9.86 -32.64 36.72
C VAL A 522 -10.08 -32.25 35.25
N SER A 523 -11.25 -32.56 34.67
CA SER A 523 -11.62 -32.08 33.34
C SER A 523 -11.82 -30.56 33.29
N SER A 524 -12.52 -30.00 34.28
CA SER A 524 -12.76 -28.56 34.38
C SER A 524 -11.47 -27.77 34.67
N GLU A 525 -10.59 -28.30 35.53
CA GLU A 525 -9.26 -27.73 35.82
C GLU A 525 -8.38 -27.69 34.55
N LYS A 526 -8.43 -28.73 33.70
CA LYS A 526 -7.76 -28.72 32.39
C LYS A 526 -8.36 -27.68 31.44
N GLN A 527 -9.68 -27.64 31.30
CA GLN A 527 -10.36 -26.65 30.46
C GLN A 527 -10.09 -25.21 30.93
N GLN A 528 -9.98 -25.00 32.24
CA GLN A 528 -9.58 -23.73 32.83
C GLN A 528 -8.12 -23.36 32.49
N GLN A 529 -7.20 -24.32 32.50
CA GLN A 529 -5.80 -24.11 32.06
C GLN A 529 -5.71 -23.81 30.56
N GLU A 530 -6.45 -24.53 29.71
CA GLU A 530 -6.52 -24.26 28.27
C GLU A 530 -7.11 -22.87 27.97
N LEU A 531 -8.20 -22.49 28.64
CA LEU A 531 -8.77 -21.13 28.54
C LEU A 531 -7.82 -20.05 29.06
N GLN A 532 -7.04 -20.33 30.10
CA GLN A 532 -6.05 -19.40 30.65
C GLN A 532 -4.86 -19.18 29.70
N LEU A 533 -4.34 -20.26 29.09
CA LEU A 533 -3.34 -20.19 28.02
C LEU A 533 -3.88 -19.50 26.77
N LEU A 534 -5.14 -19.76 26.39
CA LEU A 534 -5.79 -19.11 25.27
C LEU A 534 -5.93 -17.60 25.52
N LEU A 535 -6.41 -17.19 26.69
CA LEU A 535 -6.50 -15.78 27.12
C LEU A 535 -5.13 -15.10 27.09
N GLU A 536 -4.07 -15.78 27.57
CA GLU A 536 -2.72 -15.22 27.51
C GLU A 536 -2.19 -15.09 26.07
N SER A 537 -2.52 -16.04 25.19
CA SER A 537 -2.18 -15.97 23.76
C SER A 537 -2.94 -14.86 23.02
N VAL A 538 -4.21 -14.63 23.37
CA VAL A 538 -5.06 -13.56 22.82
C VAL A 538 -4.58 -12.21 23.35
N ARG A 539 -4.19 -12.12 24.63
CA ARG A 539 -3.61 -10.90 25.21
C ARG A 539 -2.31 -10.51 24.51
N ARG A 540 -1.36 -11.42 24.34
CA ARG A 540 -0.11 -11.13 23.59
C ARG A 540 -0.41 -10.64 22.16
N ARG A 541 -1.39 -11.26 21.49
CA ARG A 541 -1.84 -10.86 20.15
C ARG A 541 -2.52 -9.49 20.13
N ALA A 542 -3.22 -9.11 21.20
CA ALA A 542 -3.77 -7.76 21.38
C ALA A 542 -2.64 -6.74 21.63
N ASP A 543 -1.69 -7.04 22.53
CA ASP A 543 -0.52 -6.19 22.77
C ASP A 543 0.31 -5.97 21.47
N ASP A 544 0.42 -6.99 20.61
CA ASP A 544 1.09 -6.91 19.31
C ASP A 544 0.27 -6.09 18.30
N LEU A 545 -1.05 -6.25 18.28
CA LEU A 545 -1.94 -5.42 17.45
C LEU A 545 -1.87 -3.94 17.87
N GLU A 546 -1.85 -3.62 19.17
CA GLU A 546 -1.62 -2.25 19.66
C GLU A 546 -0.28 -1.69 19.18
N ARG A 547 0.81 -2.47 19.20
CA ARG A 547 2.11 -2.05 18.65
C ARG A 547 2.04 -1.78 17.13
N THR A 548 1.27 -2.56 16.38
CA THR A 548 1.06 -2.29 14.94
C THR A 548 0.16 -1.07 14.69
N LEU A 549 -0.83 -0.83 15.55
CA LEU A 549 -1.69 0.36 15.49
C LEU A 549 -0.90 1.64 15.82
N GLU A 550 -0.08 1.60 16.87
CA GLU A 550 0.83 2.68 17.27
C GLU A 550 1.81 3.03 16.12
N THR A 551 2.46 2.03 15.53
CA THR A 551 3.42 2.26 14.43
C THR A 551 2.77 2.66 13.11
N THR A 552 1.52 2.26 12.84
CA THR A 552 0.77 2.76 11.67
C THR A 552 0.22 4.17 11.90
N SER A 553 -0.25 4.49 13.10
CA SER A 553 -0.62 5.85 13.52
C SER A 553 0.54 6.84 13.37
N GLN A 554 1.75 6.46 13.84
CA GLN A 554 2.95 7.28 13.67
C GLN A 554 3.29 7.51 12.19
N LYS A 555 3.17 6.49 11.32
CA LYS A 555 3.35 6.64 9.86
C LYS A 555 2.28 7.54 9.22
N VAL A 556 1.03 7.50 9.68
CA VAL A 556 -0.03 8.41 9.21
C VAL A 556 0.27 9.86 9.61
N GLU A 557 0.79 10.09 10.81
CA GLU A 557 1.18 11.45 11.22
C GLU A 557 2.44 11.95 10.47
N GLU A 558 3.40 11.07 10.18
CA GLU A 558 4.51 11.38 9.28
C GLU A 558 4.03 11.73 7.86
N LEU A 559 3.05 10.99 7.31
CA LEU A 559 2.45 11.29 6.00
C LEU A 559 1.70 12.63 5.98
N LYS A 560 0.97 13.00 7.06
CA LYS A 560 0.39 14.35 7.19
C LYS A 560 1.46 15.43 7.21
N VAL A 561 2.60 15.22 7.86
CA VAL A 561 3.71 16.19 7.84
C VAL A 561 4.24 16.34 6.41
N VAL A 562 4.40 15.24 5.67
CA VAL A 562 4.76 15.28 4.24
C VAL A 562 3.71 16.05 3.43
N GLU A 563 2.42 15.73 3.56
CA GLU A 563 1.32 16.44 2.87
C GLU A 563 1.33 17.95 3.12
N ASN A 564 1.52 18.37 4.39
CA ASN A 564 1.65 19.79 4.74
C ASN A 564 2.88 20.43 4.08
N THR A 565 4.05 19.77 4.09
CA THR A 565 5.24 20.31 3.40
C THR A 565 5.07 20.38 1.88
N VAL A 566 4.37 19.42 1.26
CA VAL A 566 4.03 19.45 -0.18
C VAL A 566 3.10 20.62 -0.48
N SER A 567 2.07 20.85 0.34
CA SER A 567 1.18 22.00 0.22
C SER A 567 1.93 23.34 0.34
N GLU A 568 2.84 23.45 1.32
CA GLU A 568 3.66 24.65 1.52
C GLU A 568 4.62 24.89 0.35
N VAL A 569 5.30 23.84 -0.15
CA VAL A 569 6.12 23.91 -1.36
C VAL A 569 5.30 24.32 -2.59
N ASN A 570 4.09 23.79 -2.76
CA ASN A 570 3.23 24.14 -3.89
C ASN A 570 2.81 25.61 -3.84
N SER A 571 2.56 26.17 -2.65
CA SER A 571 2.31 27.61 -2.47
C SER A 571 3.53 28.47 -2.82
N LYS A 572 4.75 28.00 -2.52
CA LYS A 572 6.02 28.66 -2.87
C LYS A 572 6.31 28.58 -4.37
N CYS A 573 5.95 27.49 -5.03
CA CYS A 573 5.98 27.39 -6.50
C CYS A 573 5.04 28.43 -7.13
N LEU A 574 3.80 28.56 -6.64
CA LEU A 574 2.85 29.56 -7.13
C LEU A 574 3.32 31.02 -6.90
N ASP A 575 3.96 31.34 -5.77
CA ASP A 575 4.61 32.65 -5.57
C ASP A 575 5.73 32.88 -6.61
N LEU A 576 6.62 31.90 -6.78
CA LEU A 576 7.74 31.99 -7.70
C LEU A 576 7.28 32.10 -9.17
N GLU A 577 6.25 31.36 -9.58
CA GLU A 577 5.60 31.51 -10.89
C GLU A 577 5.02 32.91 -11.07
N SER A 578 4.26 33.41 -10.08
CA SER A 578 3.67 34.75 -10.16
C SER A 578 4.74 35.83 -10.33
N ARG A 579 5.85 35.71 -9.59
CA ARG A 579 7.02 36.61 -9.64
C ARG A 579 7.79 36.47 -10.94
N LEU A 580 7.93 35.26 -11.47
CA LEU A 580 8.56 35.03 -12.78
C LEU A 580 7.75 35.76 -13.87
N THR A 581 6.43 35.60 -13.93
CA THR A 581 5.60 36.35 -14.89
C THR A 581 5.57 37.86 -14.65
N ALA A 582 5.94 38.35 -13.46
CA ALA A 582 6.14 39.77 -13.20
C ALA A 582 7.47 40.24 -13.81
N THR A 583 8.57 39.54 -13.52
CA THR A 583 9.90 39.85 -14.09
C THR A 583 9.94 39.73 -15.62
N GLU A 584 9.14 38.84 -16.22
CA GLU A 584 8.99 38.77 -17.68
C GLU A 584 8.31 40.02 -18.27
N LYS A 585 7.28 40.56 -17.60
CA LYS A 585 6.61 41.80 -18.01
C LYS A 585 7.53 43.02 -17.85
N GLU A 586 8.37 43.03 -16.82
CA GLU A 586 9.41 44.05 -16.60
C GLU A 586 10.52 43.96 -17.66
N LYS A 587 11.01 42.75 -17.97
CA LYS A 587 11.94 42.47 -19.08
C LYS A 587 11.36 42.97 -20.41
N ASP A 588 10.10 42.66 -20.71
CA ASP A 588 9.41 43.12 -21.91
C ASP A 588 9.20 44.65 -21.92
N ALA A 589 9.10 45.31 -20.75
CA ALA A 589 9.06 46.76 -20.64
C ALA A 589 10.43 47.39 -20.92
N ALA A 590 11.47 46.92 -20.25
CA ALA A 590 12.85 47.36 -20.48
C ALA A 590 13.28 47.13 -21.94
N GLN A 591 12.86 46.02 -22.57
CA GLN A 591 13.15 45.74 -23.98
C GLN A 591 12.43 46.71 -24.94
N ARG A 592 11.20 47.13 -24.62
CA ARG A 592 10.49 48.20 -25.36
C ARG A 592 11.15 49.57 -25.18
N ASP A 593 11.65 49.88 -24.00
CA ASP A 593 12.33 51.16 -23.75
C ASP A 593 13.74 51.20 -24.36
N LEU A 594 14.49 50.10 -24.35
CA LEU A 594 15.73 49.95 -25.11
C LEU A 594 15.51 50.13 -26.62
N TYR A 595 14.37 49.68 -27.17
CA TYR A 595 14.02 49.92 -28.56
C TYR A 595 13.80 51.41 -28.85
N LYS A 596 13.04 52.12 -28.00
CA LYS A 596 12.87 53.59 -28.09
C LYS A 596 14.21 54.31 -27.98
N CYS A 597 15.06 53.92 -27.02
CA CYS A 597 16.39 54.50 -26.86
C CYS A 597 17.24 54.32 -28.12
N ARG A 598 17.26 53.13 -28.72
CA ARG A 598 17.94 52.88 -30.01
C ARG A 598 17.41 53.79 -31.12
N GLU A 599 16.10 53.90 -31.27
CA GLU A 599 15.46 54.79 -32.26
C GLU A 599 15.84 56.27 -32.02
N THR A 600 15.99 56.71 -30.77
CA THR A 600 16.47 58.08 -30.46
C THR A 600 17.97 58.28 -30.66
N ILE A 601 18.77 57.22 -30.60
CA ILE A 601 20.21 57.25 -30.91
C ILE A 601 20.37 57.35 -32.44
N GLU A 602 19.72 56.47 -33.20
CA GLU A 602 19.74 56.49 -34.68
C GLU A 602 19.29 57.85 -35.25
N LYS A 603 18.23 58.46 -34.67
CA LYS A 603 17.80 59.82 -35.03
C LYS A 603 18.81 60.92 -34.68
N LYS A 604 19.65 60.72 -33.64
CA LYS A 604 20.74 61.64 -33.28
C LYS A 604 21.96 61.43 -34.17
N ASP A 605 22.29 60.19 -34.51
CA ASP A 605 23.40 59.87 -35.40
C ASP A 605 23.14 60.46 -36.80
N VAL A 606 21.93 60.26 -37.35
CA VAL A 606 21.49 60.90 -38.61
C VAL A 606 21.44 62.44 -38.52
N ALA A 607 21.34 63.03 -37.33
CA ALA A 607 21.45 64.47 -37.14
C ALA A 607 22.92 64.93 -37.00
N LEU A 608 23.77 64.11 -36.40
CA LEU A 608 25.20 64.32 -36.25
C LEU A 608 25.90 64.21 -37.61
N ASP A 609 25.59 63.21 -38.43
CA ASP A 609 26.08 63.09 -39.81
C ASP A 609 25.75 64.34 -40.64
N LYS A 610 24.52 64.88 -40.49
CA LYS A 610 24.12 66.13 -41.15
C LYS A 610 24.93 67.32 -40.63
N ALA A 611 25.17 67.41 -39.32
CA ALA A 611 26.02 68.44 -38.74
C ALA A 611 27.46 68.35 -39.27
N THR A 612 28.06 67.15 -39.27
CA THR A 612 29.41 66.88 -39.82
C THR A 612 29.50 67.27 -41.29
N ASN A 613 28.54 66.84 -42.13
CA ASN A 613 28.47 67.25 -43.53
C ASN A 613 28.37 68.78 -43.69
N THR A 614 27.62 69.49 -42.84
CA THR A 614 27.60 70.96 -42.88
C THR A 614 28.90 71.60 -42.40
N ILE A 615 29.60 71.00 -41.44
CA ILE A 615 30.92 71.44 -40.99
C ILE A 615 31.94 71.29 -42.12
N GLU A 616 32.04 70.13 -42.77
CA GLU A 616 32.93 69.94 -43.93
C GLU A 616 32.65 70.92 -45.08
N VAL A 617 31.37 71.26 -45.32
CA VAL A 617 30.97 72.27 -46.33
C VAL A 617 31.39 73.67 -45.90
N LEU A 618 31.41 73.98 -44.62
CA LEU A 618 31.89 75.25 -44.08
C LEU A 618 33.42 75.32 -44.06
N GLU A 619 34.12 74.25 -43.68
CA GLU A 619 35.58 74.14 -43.73
C GLU A 619 36.11 74.30 -45.15
N ARG A 620 35.47 73.66 -46.14
CA ARG A 620 35.80 73.87 -47.56
C ARG A 620 35.58 75.31 -48.03
N LYS A 621 34.61 76.03 -47.46
CA LYS A 621 34.42 77.47 -47.72
C LYS A 621 35.45 78.35 -47.00
N VAL A 622 35.85 77.98 -45.78
CA VAL A 622 36.92 78.67 -45.05
C VAL A 622 38.23 78.54 -45.83
N LEU A 623 38.60 77.35 -46.28
CA LEU A 623 39.79 77.13 -47.13
C LEU A 623 39.73 77.94 -48.44
N GLN A 624 38.56 78.05 -49.08
CA GLN A 624 38.38 78.92 -50.26
C GLN A 624 38.60 80.40 -49.92
N LEU A 625 38.02 80.90 -48.82
CA LEU A 625 38.19 82.28 -48.36
C LEU A 625 39.62 82.59 -47.88
N GLU A 626 40.31 81.62 -47.28
CA GLU A 626 41.72 81.71 -46.91
C GLU A 626 42.61 81.80 -48.16
N GLN A 627 42.30 81.04 -49.22
CA GLN A 627 43.03 81.12 -50.48
C GLN A 627 42.74 82.43 -51.24
N GLU A 628 41.48 82.90 -51.29
CA GLU A 628 41.13 84.23 -51.81
C GLU A 628 41.84 85.35 -51.03
N LEU A 629 41.94 85.24 -49.71
CA LEU A 629 42.69 86.16 -48.85
C LEU A 629 44.19 86.09 -49.14
N GLN A 630 44.76 84.90 -49.35
CA GLN A 630 46.17 84.72 -49.68
C GLN A 630 46.52 85.34 -51.05
N ASP A 631 45.66 85.17 -52.06
CA ASP A 631 45.79 85.85 -53.35
C ASP A 631 45.66 87.38 -53.23
N CYS A 632 44.75 87.88 -52.38
CA CYS A 632 44.66 89.31 -52.06
C CYS A 632 45.94 89.82 -51.37
N VAL A 633 46.52 89.07 -50.44
CA VAL A 633 47.80 89.40 -49.79
C VAL A 633 48.97 89.36 -50.78
N ALA A 634 48.96 88.45 -51.75
CA ALA A 634 49.94 88.42 -52.85
C ALA A 634 49.78 89.64 -53.78
N GLN A 635 48.56 90.09 -54.07
CA GLN A 635 48.30 91.31 -54.83
C GLN A 635 48.77 92.56 -54.05
N ILE A 636 48.45 92.66 -52.76
CA ILE A 636 48.94 93.74 -51.88
C ILE A 636 50.48 93.75 -51.84
N SER A 637 51.12 92.58 -51.77
CA SER A 637 52.58 92.46 -51.78
C SER A 637 53.19 92.97 -53.08
N ARG A 638 52.58 92.67 -54.25
CA ARG A 638 52.99 93.24 -55.55
C ARG A 638 52.78 94.76 -55.62
N LEU A 639 51.67 95.27 -55.08
CA LEU A 639 51.41 96.72 -55.02
C LEU A 639 52.42 97.43 -54.12
N GLN A 640 52.80 96.85 -52.98
CA GLN A 640 53.87 97.38 -52.13
C GLN A 640 55.23 97.37 -52.84
N GLU A 641 55.53 96.36 -53.66
CA GLU A 641 56.78 96.30 -54.41
C GLU A 641 56.84 97.38 -55.50
N ILE A 642 55.72 97.62 -56.18
CA ILE A 642 55.57 98.76 -57.10
C ILE A 642 55.73 100.08 -56.33
N GLU A 643 55.11 100.22 -55.16
CA GLU A 643 55.23 101.41 -54.31
C GLU A 643 56.66 101.64 -53.80
N ARG A 644 57.40 100.57 -53.46
CA ARG A 644 58.84 100.62 -53.15
C ARG A 644 59.62 101.13 -54.36
N SER A 645 59.43 100.56 -55.54
CA SER A 645 60.14 100.99 -56.76
C SER A 645 59.82 102.46 -57.13
N SER A 646 58.59 102.92 -56.90
CA SER A 646 58.24 104.35 -57.06
C SER A 646 58.96 105.22 -56.05
N LYS A 647 58.97 104.84 -54.76
CA LYS A 647 59.69 105.58 -53.70
C LYS A 647 61.20 105.57 -53.91
N GLU A 648 61.77 104.50 -54.47
CA GLU A 648 63.18 104.46 -54.86
C GLU A 648 63.47 105.43 -56.01
N LEU A 649 62.61 105.47 -57.04
CA LEU A 649 62.73 106.46 -58.13
C LEU A 649 62.55 107.91 -57.62
N ASP A 650 61.58 108.16 -56.74
CA ASP A 650 61.38 109.47 -56.09
C ASP A 650 62.58 109.85 -55.21
N SER A 651 63.16 108.89 -54.48
CA SER A 651 64.38 109.11 -53.69
C SER A 651 65.59 109.37 -54.59
N ARG A 652 65.66 108.73 -55.77
CA ARG A 652 66.71 108.99 -56.77
C ARG A 652 66.56 110.41 -57.32
N ALA A 653 65.36 110.79 -57.74
CA ALA A 653 65.03 112.14 -58.17
C ALA A 653 65.17 113.18 -57.05
N ALA A 654 65.12 112.79 -55.78
CA ALA A 654 65.44 113.65 -54.63
C ALA A 654 66.95 113.80 -54.44
N ILE A 655 67.72 112.72 -54.49
CA ILE A 655 69.20 112.74 -54.43
C ILE A 655 69.79 113.52 -55.62
N ASP A 656 69.21 113.39 -56.82
CA ASP A 656 69.63 114.14 -58.01
C ASP A 656 69.32 115.65 -57.88
N ARG A 657 68.28 116.03 -57.10
CA ARG A 657 68.02 117.43 -56.71
C ARG A 657 68.95 117.90 -55.58
N GLU A 658 69.12 117.09 -54.55
CA GLU A 658 69.94 117.43 -53.38
C GLU A 658 71.42 117.51 -53.75
N THR A 659 71.92 116.71 -54.69
CA THR A 659 73.28 116.85 -55.23
C THR A 659 73.45 118.12 -56.07
N LEU A 660 72.42 118.57 -56.81
CA LEU A 660 72.41 119.89 -57.47
C LEU A 660 72.40 121.03 -56.44
N GLU A 661 71.60 120.93 -55.37
CA GLU A 661 71.60 121.91 -54.28
C GLU A 661 72.91 121.90 -53.47
N ILE A 662 73.53 120.74 -53.24
CA ILE A 662 74.84 120.61 -52.58
C ILE A 662 75.95 121.21 -53.45
N LEU A 663 75.90 121.06 -54.79
CA LEU A 663 76.84 121.74 -55.69
C LEU A 663 76.68 123.27 -55.65
N GLN A 664 75.45 123.79 -55.54
CA GLN A 664 75.22 125.22 -55.31
C GLN A 664 75.62 125.67 -53.90
N SER A 665 75.38 124.84 -52.89
CA SER A 665 75.65 125.12 -51.48
C SER A 665 77.14 125.12 -51.16
N ASN A 666 77.92 124.16 -51.70
CA ASN A 666 79.37 124.10 -51.49
C ASN A 666 80.08 125.35 -52.04
N LEU A 667 79.63 125.88 -53.18
CA LEU A 667 80.09 127.15 -53.76
C LEU A 667 79.84 128.37 -52.83
N VAL A 668 78.85 128.28 -51.94
CA VAL A 668 78.53 129.30 -50.92
C VAL A 668 79.18 128.98 -49.57
N ALA A 669 79.40 127.69 -49.25
CA ALA A 669 79.95 127.22 -47.99
C ALA A 669 81.46 127.44 -47.89
N GLU A 670 82.24 127.20 -48.95
CA GLU A 670 83.68 127.52 -48.98
C GLU A 670 83.93 129.03 -48.74
N LYS A 671 83.00 129.85 -49.26
CA LYS A 671 82.97 131.31 -49.09
C LYS A 671 82.60 131.78 -47.67
N ARG A 672 82.02 130.91 -46.82
CA ARG A 672 81.71 131.19 -45.40
C ARG A 672 82.66 130.53 -44.40
N SER A 673 83.15 129.31 -44.70
CA SER A 673 83.97 128.51 -43.77
C SER A 673 85.27 129.21 -43.37
N ASN A 674 85.90 129.93 -44.32
CA ASN A 674 87.06 130.80 -44.08
C ASN A 674 86.85 131.88 -43.00
N GLN A 675 85.61 132.17 -42.59
CA GLN A 675 85.28 133.34 -41.78
C GLN A 675 84.82 133.00 -40.35
N GLN A 676 84.43 131.76 -40.08
CA GLN A 676 83.84 131.35 -38.79
C GLN A 676 84.52 130.13 -38.14
N LEU A 677 85.70 129.74 -38.65
CA LEU A 677 86.78 129.25 -37.78
C LEU A 677 87.32 130.36 -36.84
N CYS A 678 86.74 131.57 -36.86
CA CYS A 678 86.84 132.68 -35.89
C CYS A 678 86.66 132.32 -34.40
N THR A 679 86.43 131.03 -34.12
CA THR A 679 86.91 130.37 -32.89
C THR A 679 86.24 130.85 -31.61
N ILE A 680 86.88 130.55 -30.47
CA ILE A 680 87.00 131.45 -29.31
C ILE A 680 85.63 131.89 -28.76
N LEU A 681 85.15 131.06 -27.82
CA LEU A 681 84.08 131.37 -26.86
C LEU A 681 82.68 131.35 -27.54
N GLU A 682 81.55 131.26 -26.84
CA GLU A 682 81.24 131.57 -25.44
C GLU A 682 79.90 130.85 -25.06
N LYS A 683 79.58 130.30 -23.86
CA LYS A 683 80.26 129.82 -22.63
C LYS A 683 79.15 129.18 -21.70
N LEU A 684 79.31 127.95 -21.14
CA LEU A 684 78.68 127.40 -19.88
C LEU A 684 77.16 126.88 -19.88
N GLY A 685 76.75 125.82 -19.09
CA GLY A 685 75.33 125.24 -18.99
C GLY A 685 74.99 124.07 -17.96
N LEU A 686 73.69 123.67 -17.72
CA LEU A 686 73.02 122.65 -16.74
C LEU A 686 71.52 122.25 -17.14
N SER A 687 70.56 121.43 -16.56
CA SER A 687 70.24 120.28 -15.58
C SER A 687 68.69 119.85 -15.72
N ASP A 688 67.86 118.98 -15.04
CA ASP A 688 67.77 117.98 -13.88
C ASP A 688 66.49 116.98 -13.89
N ASN A 689 65.98 116.33 -12.77
CA ASN A 689 65.18 115.01 -12.70
C ASN A 689 63.96 114.78 -11.65
N ILE A 690 63.25 113.57 -11.58
CA ILE A 690 62.54 112.78 -10.41
C ILE A 690 60.95 112.44 -10.32
N LEU A 691 60.42 111.41 -9.51
CA LEU A 691 59.07 110.61 -9.57
C LEU A 691 58.29 110.09 -8.23
N LEU A 692 57.17 109.24 -8.27
CA LEU A 692 56.18 108.71 -7.17
C LEU A 692 55.61 107.19 -7.31
N THR A 693 54.58 106.45 -6.70
CA THR A 693 53.25 106.57 -5.89
C THR A 693 52.72 105.24 -5.10
N LEU A 694 51.40 104.98 -4.67
CA LEU A 694 50.86 103.96 -3.62
C LEU A 694 49.36 103.29 -3.69
N PRO A 695 48.83 102.34 -2.78
CA PRO A 695 47.66 101.34 -2.93
C PRO A 695 46.36 101.21 -1.94
N LEU A 696 45.83 99.98 -1.50
CA LEU A 696 44.42 99.48 -1.06
C LEU A 696 44.14 99.00 0.45
N GLU A 697 42.86 98.94 0.96
CA GLU A 697 42.20 97.85 1.81
C GLU A 697 41.22 98.23 3.00
N THR A 698 40.01 97.63 3.10
CA THR A 698 38.99 97.70 4.22
C THR A 698 37.72 96.83 3.94
N ILE A 699 36.77 96.49 4.87
CA ILE A 699 36.74 95.77 6.19
C ILE A 699 35.37 96.00 6.94
N LEU A 700 34.82 95.00 7.68
CA LEU A 700 33.56 95.00 8.53
C LEU A 700 32.20 95.10 7.77
N GLU A 701 31.10 94.36 8.07
CA GLU A 701 30.26 94.36 9.30
C GLU A 701 29.26 93.15 9.46
N ARG A 702 28.96 92.79 10.73
CA ARG A 702 27.66 92.39 11.40
C ARG A 702 26.69 91.33 10.81
N ILE A 703 26.12 90.31 11.50
CA ILE A 703 25.68 89.97 12.90
C ILE A 703 24.12 89.98 13.11
N SER A 704 23.54 88.81 13.43
CA SER A 704 22.14 88.49 13.91
C SER A 704 22.08 86.97 14.31
N GLN A 705 21.03 86.25 14.80
CA GLN A 705 19.67 86.48 15.40
C GLN A 705 19.22 85.18 16.16
N LEU A 706 18.26 85.19 17.12
CA LEU A 706 17.94 84.06 18.06
C LEU A 706 16.37 83.86 18.36
N PRO A 707 15.83 83.18 19.46
CA PRO A 707 15.05 81.90 19.36
C PRO A 707 13.83 81.69 20.38
N GLU A 708 13.62 80.46 20.94
CA GLU A 708 12.79 79.98 22.12
C GLU A 708 11.27 79.60 21.93
N VAL A 709 10.54 78.75 22.73
CA VAL A 709 10.77 77.56 23.65
C VAL A 709 9.41 76.90 24.12
N VAL A 710 9.32 75.61 24.57
CA VAL A 710 8.06 74.93 25.07
C VAL A 710 8.27 73.60 25.90
N ASP A 711 7.28 73.12 26.72
CA ASP A 711 7.25 71.81 27.50
C ASP A 711 5.81 71.38 28.00
N TYR A 712 5.66 70.25 28.75
CA TYR A 712 4.54 69.73 29.63
C TYR A 712 3.32 68.94 29.02
N VAL A 713 2.59 67.99 29.67
CA VAL A 713 2.78 67.17 30.93
C VAL A 713 1.84 65.91 31.11
N LYS A 714 2.41 64.84 31.71
CA LYS A 714 2.01 63.53 32.36
C LYS A 714 0.55 63.07 32.78
N LYS A 715 0.19 61.81 32.38
CA LYS A 715 -0.31 60.55 33.10
C LYS A 715 -1.70 60.31 33.84
N SER A 716 -2.55 59.39 33.30
CA SER A 716 -3.20 58.07 33.77
C SER A 716 -3.60 57.69 35.24
N ALA A 717 -4.49 56.70 35.63
CA ALA A 717 -5.63 55.88 35.07
C ALA A 717 -6.22 54.75 36.06
N PHE A 718 -7.33 54.02 35.72
CA PHE A 718 -7.91 52.70 36.24
C PHE A 718 -8.88 52.56 37.50
N SER A 719 -9.59 51.40 37.71
CA SER A 719 -10.80 51.16 38.63
C SER A 719 -11.26 49.68 39.06
N GLU A 720 -12.05 49.50 40.19
CA GLU A 720 -13.08 48.43 40.65
C GLU A 720 -12.79 47.12 41.58
N GLU A 721 -13.79 46.46 42.31
CA GLU A 721 -13.75 45.40 43.47
C GLU A 721 -14.81 44.17 43.48
N SER A 722 -15.25 43.29 44.49
CA SER A 722 -15.17 42.95 46.00
C SER A 722 -15.71 41.49 46.50
N CYS A 723 -15.98 41.11 47.82
CA CYS A 723 -16.25 39.66 48.39
C CYS A 723 -17.14 39.35 49.73
N ASN A 724 -17.36 38.06 50.24
CA ASN A 724 -18.23 37.62 51.46
C ASN A 724 -18.11 36.15 52.19
N GLU A 725 -18.91 35.72 53.26
CA GLU A 725 -18.69 34.51 54.23
C GLU A 725 -19.86 33.78 55.12
N LYS A 726 -19.62 32.58 55.81
CA LYS A 726 -20.17 31.89 57.14
C LYS A 726 -21.53 31.02 57.28
N ALA A 727 -21.95 30.16 58.30
CA ALA A 727 -21.45 29.25 59.45
C ALA A 727 -22.57 28.38 60.30
N ALA A 728 -22.24 27.47 61.32
CA ALA A 728 -23.04 26.76 62.46
C ALA A 728 -23.63 25.25 62.36
N SER A 729 -24.14 24.36 63.32
CA SER A 729 -24.27 24.11 64.86
C SER A 729 -24.76 22.63 65.38
N GLU A 730 -25.15 22.34 66.69
CA GLU A 730 -25.28 21.02 67.50
C GLU A 730 -26.60 20.76 68.40
N SER A 731 -26.96 19.83 69.40
CA SER A 731 -26.65 18.51 70.18
C SER A 731 -27.83 18.09 71.24
N THR A 732 -28.00 17.11 72.24
CA THR A 732 -27.85 15.60 72.60
C THR A 732 -28.55 15.08 73.98
N GLU A 733 -28.63 13.74 74.36
CA GLU A 733 -28.90 12.99 75.73
C GLU A 733 -30.35 12.56 76.29
N LYS A 734 -30.76 11.61 77.26
CA LYS A 734 -30.34 10.33 78.05
C LYS A 734 -31.50 9.47 78.83
N GLU A 735 -31.26 8.56 79.86
CA GLU A 735 -32.15 7.41 80.44
C GLU A 735 -32.24 7.05 82.05
N SER A 736 -33.24 6.25 82.63
CA SER A 736 -33.34 5.25 83.87
C SER A 736 -34.13 5.39 85.34
N ASN A 737 -34.59 4.30 86.15
CA ASN A 737 -35.57 4.12 87.43
C ASN A 737 -35.41 2.83 88.49
N ASP A 738 -36.11 2.27 89.61
CA ASP A 738 -37.26 2.36 90.74
C ASP A 738 -37.42 1.19 91.93
N GLU A 739 -38.27 1.18 93.09
CA GLU A 739 -38.89 0.04 94.09
C GLU A 739 -39.47 0.34 95.61
N LEU A 740 -40.37 -0.48 96.36
CA LEU A 740 -40.67 -0.56 97.92
C LEU A 740 -41.65 -1.68 98.67
N ASN A 741 -41.57 -2.07 100.03
CA ASN A 741 -42.26 -3.27 100.78
C ASN A 741 -42.98 -3.30 102.29
N LYS A 742 -43.44 -4.45 102.97
CA LYS A 742 -44.58 -4.71 104.07
C LYS A 742 -44.46 -5.99 105.12
N THR A 743 -45.19 -6.55 106.21
CA THR A 743 -46.28 -6.41 107.38
C THR A 743 -46.60 -7.69 108.39
N LEU A 744 -47.29 -7.71 109.63
CA LEU A 744 -47.52 -8.88 110.72
C LEU A 744 -48.72 -8.91 111.87
N GLU A 745 -49.10 -10.02 112.66
CA GLU A 745 -49.94 -10.22 114.01
C GLU A 745 -50.13 -11.74 114.64
N ALA A 746 -50.84 -12.36 115.70
CA ALA A 746 -51.78 -12.23 116.97
C ALA A 746 -52.03 -13.56 117.96
N ILE A 747 -52.70 -13.61 119.21
CA ILE A 747 -52.87 -14.80 120.28
C ILE A 747 -54.10 -14.86 121.39
N ILE A 748 -54.56 -16.01 122.09
CA ILE A 748 -55.62 -16.23 123.26
C ILE A 748 -55.60 -17.52 124.30
N GLU A 749 -56.55 -17.76 125.31
CA GLU A 749 -57.16 -19.09 125.94
C GLU A 749 -57.86 -19.29 127.45
N PRO A 750 -57.85 -20.39 128.35
CA PRO A 750 -59.03 -21.07 129.15
C PRO A 750 -59.08 -21.45 130.75
N LEU A 751 -60.15 -22.16 131.36
CA LEU A 751 -60.31 -22.68 132.83
C LEU A 751 -61.47 -23.75 133.28
N LYS A 752 -61.53 -24.41 134.52
CA LYS A 752 -62.66 -25.33 135.13
C LYS A 752 -62.69 -25.70 136.72
N ARG A 753 -63.64 -26.55 137.29
CA ARG A 753 -63.91 -27.00 138.77
C ARG A 753 -64.61 -28.43 139.00
N GLU A 754 -64.67 -29.07 140.22
CA GLU A 754 -65.44 -30.34 140.62
C GLU A 754 -65.84 -30.65 142.16
N VAL A 755 -66.57 -31.77 142.52
CA VAL A 755 -66.68 -32.61 143.84
C VAL A 755 -67.95 -32.63 144.82
N GLU A 756 -68.38 -33.81 145.41
CA GLU A 756 -69.40 -34.08 146.54
C GLU A 756 -69.45 -35.57 147.21
N GLN A 757 -70.11 -35.91 148.39
CA GLN A 757 -70.41 -37.32 148.96
C GLN A 757 -71.24 -37.55 150.34
N LEU A 758 -71.83 -38.77 150.64
CA LEU A 758 -72.63 -39.14 151.91
C LEU A 758 -72.76 -40.68 152.37
N GLN A 759 -73.54 -41.10 153.44
CA GLN A 759 -73.58 -42.46 154.16
C GLN A 759 -74.87 -42.87 155.02
N MET A 760 -75.15 -44.18 155.40
CA MET A 760 -76.27 -44.70 156.30
C MET A 760 -76.10 -46.15 156.94
N LYS A 761 -76.92 -46.62 157.97
CA LYS A 761 -77.09 -48.03 158.57
C LYS A 761 -78.47 -48.29 159.31
N SER A 762 -78.94 -49.55 159.60
CA SER A 762 -80.14 -49.89 160.49
C SER A 762 -80.38 -51.40 160.94
N SER A 763 -81.65 -51.86 161.19
CA SER A 763 -82.30 -53.19 161.43
C SER A 763 -81.99 -54.32 160.42
N MET A 764 -80.72 -54.73 160.41
CA MET A 764 -80.12 -55.42 159.28
C MET A 764 -79.93 -56.95 159.41
N SER A 765 -79.96 -57.55 160.60
CA SER A 765 -79.29 -58.87 160.81
C SER A 765 -80.14 -60.16 160.73
N GLN A 766 -81.46 -60.09 160.57
CA GLN A 766 -82.30 -61.30 160.35
C GLN A 766 -83.08 -61.19 159.05
N THR A 767 -83.52 -59.97 158.75
CA THR A 767 -83.40 -59.40 157.40
C THR A 767 -82.18 -59.98 156.70
N ALA A 768 -80.95 -59.86 157.23
CA ALA A 768 -79.72 -60.42 156.63
C ALA A 768 -79.81 -61.88 156.15
N SER A 769 -80.59 -62.80 156.72
CA SER A 769 -80.55 -64.21 156.28
C SER A 769 -81.42 -64.47 155.04
N GLU A 770 -82.64 -63.94 155.03
CA GLU A 770 -83.50 -63.95 153.84
C GLU A 770 -82.99 -62.95 152.80
N HIS A 771 -82.41 -61.85 153.25
CA HIS A 771 -81.60 -60.93 152.44
C HIS A 771 -80.35 -61.60 151.89
N LEU A 772 -79.71 -62.57 152.56
CA LEU A 772 -78.54 -63.30 152.03
C LEU A 772 -78.93 -64.32 150.96
N LEU A 773 -80.10 -64.97 151.06
CA LEU A 773 -80.62 -65.82 149.97
C LEU A 773 -81.18 -64.97 148.82
N SER A 774 -81.86 -63.86 149.13
CA SER A 774 -82.24 -62.84 148.16
C SER A 774 -81.01 -62.21 147.51
N GLU A 775 -79.92 -61.99 148.25
CA GLU A 775 -78.63 -61.53 147.76
C GLU A 775 -77.96 -62.60 146.93
N ASN A 776 -78.02 -63.89 147.27
CA ASN A 776 -77.45 -64.92 146.41
C ASN A 776 -78.17 -64.93 145.04
N ALA A 777 -79.50 -64.83 145.04
CA ALA A 777 -80.28 -64.66 143.82
C ALA A 777 -79.96 -63.34 143.08
N LYS A 778 -79.91 -62.20 143.79
CA LYS A 778 -79.52 -60.90 143.22
C LYS A 778 -78.08 -60.89 142.71
N LEU A 779 -77.15 -61.54 143.40
CA LEU A 779 -75.74 -61.68 143.03
C LEU A 779 -75.61 -62.60 141.82
N GLN A 780 -76.41 -63.64 141.69
CA GLN A 780 -76.42 -64.48 140.49
C GLN A 780 -77.07 -63.76 139.29
N VAL A 781 -78.11 -62.93 139.52
CA VAL A 781 -78.62 -61.96 138.53
C VAL A 781 -77.59 -60.88 138.21
N HIS A 782 -76.84 -60.38 139.19
CA HIS A 782 -75.76 -59.41 138.97
C HIS A 782 -74.56 -60.05 138.26
N ILE A 783 -74.21 -61.32 138.52
CA ILE A 783 -73.16 -62.05 137.81
C ILE A 783 -73.58 -62.25 136.35
N THR A 784 -74.82 -62.67 136.08
CA THR A 784 -75.31 -62.82 134.70
C THR A 784 -75.48 -61.47 133.99
N THR A 785 -75.85 -60.40 134.71
CA THR A 785 -75.91 -59.03 134.19
C THR A 785 -74.51 -58.44 133.96
N LEU A 786 -73.54 -58.72 134.84
CA LEU A 786 -72.14 -58.34 134.66
C LEU A 786 -71.51 -59.14 133.52
N GLN A 787 -71.87 -60.42 133.33
CA GLN A 787 -71.46 -61.20 132.16
C GLN A 787 -72.09 -60.67 130.88
N SER A 788 -73.37 -60.28 130.85
CA SER A 788 -73.96 -59.67 129.65
C SER A 788 -73.39 -58.28 129.36
N GLN A 789 -73.10 -57.48 130.39
CA GLN A 789 -72.36 -56.23 130.28
C GLN A 789 -70.91 -56.45 129.81
N THR A 790 -70.18 -57.43 130.34
CA THR A 790 -68.82 -57.80 129.89
C THR A 790 -68.85 -58.29 128.44
N ASN A 791 -69.82 -59.11 128.05
CA ASN A 791 -69.96 -59.57 126.66
C ASN A 791 -70.30 -58.42 125.70
N SER A 792 -71.18 -57.49 126.12
CA SER A 792 -71.51 -56.27 125.36
C SER A 792 -70.30 -55.35 125.24
N LEU A 793 -69.56 -55.13 126.32
CA LEU A 793 -68.37 -54.28 126.35
C LEU A 793 -67.19 -54.91 125.60
N ASN A 794 -67.07 -56.24 125.59
CA ASN A 794 -66.14 -56.97 124.72
C ASN A 794 -66.53 -56.85 123.24
N ALA A 795 -67.83 -56.91 122.90
CA ALA A 795 -68.30 -56.67 121.54
C ALA A 795 -68.02 -55.23 121.08
N GLN A 796 -68.27 -54.24 121.95
CA GLN A 796 -67.91 -52.84 121.71
C GLN A 796 -66.39 -52.66 121.57
N HIS A 797 -65.59 -53.30 122.41
CA HIS A 797 -64.13 -53.27 122.31
C HIS A 797 -63.64 -53.88 120.99
N THR A 798 -64.22 -55.01 120.57
CA THR A 798 -63.90 -55.66 119.29
C THR A 798 -64.29 -54.77 118.10
N ALA A 799 -65.46 -54.14 118.14
CA ALA A 799 -65.90 -53.20 117.11
C ALA A 799 -65.00 -51.95 117.03
N LEU A 800 -64.61 -51.39 118.18
CA LEU A 800 -63.66 -50.28 118.26
C LEU A 800 -62.25 -50.70 117.82
N GLN A 801 -61.82 -51.93 118.07
CA GLN A 801 -60.55 -52.47 117.60
C GLN A 801 -60.55 -52.64 116.07
N LEU A 802 -61.64 -53.13 115.49
CA LEU A 802 -61.82 -53.21 114.05
C LEU A 802 -61.85 -51.82 113.40
N ALA A 803 -62.64 -50.89 113.93
CA ALA A 803 -62.70 -49.51 113.44
C ALA A 803 -61.33 -48.80 113.54
N ASN A 804 -60.59 -48.98 114.64
CA ASN A 804 -59.22 -48.47 114.74
C ASN A 804 -58.27 -49.12 113.73
N SER A 805 -58.42 -50.42 113.43
CA SER A 805 -57.60 -51.08 112.40
C SER A 805 -57.91 -50.56 110.99
N GLN A 806 -59.16 -50.23 110.69
CA GLN A 806 -59.59 -49.60 109.44
C GLN A 806 -59.04 -48.17 109.33
N LEU A 807 -59.20 -47.34 110.37
CA LEU A 807 -58.65 -45.98 110.42
C LEU A 807 -57.11 -45.95 110.34
N VAL A 808 -56.41 -46.98 110.84
CA VAL A 808 -54.96 -47.14 110.65
C VAL A 808 -54.62 -47.50 109.21
N ALA A 809 -55.37 -48.41 108.57
CA ALA A 809 -55.17 -48.75 107.16
C ALA A 809 -55.44 -47.55 106.23
N GLU A 810 -56.56 -46.84 106.41
CA GLU A 810 -56.89 -45.59 105.69
C GLU A 810 -55.81 -44.53 105.89
N LYS A 811 -55.32 -44.35 107.12
CA LYS A 811 -54.21 -43.42 107.41
C LYS A 811 -52.91 -43.84 106.70
N GLU A 812 -52.59 -45.13 106.62
CA GLU A 812 -51.43 -45.62 105.88
C GLU A 812 -51.58 -45.45 104.37
N GLU A 813 -52.79 -45.61 103.84
CA GLU A 813 -53.10 -45.39 102.41
C GLU A 813 -53.02 -43.92 102.04
N LEU A 814 -53.65 -43.03 102.81
CA LEU A 814 -53.53 -41.58 102.67
C LEU A 814 -52.09 -41.09 102.87
N LEU A 815 -51.28 -41.73 103.74
CA LEU A 815 -49.85 -41.43 103.84
C LEU A 815 -49.07 -41.89 102.60
N LYS A 816 -49.39 -43.04 102.01
CA LYS A 816 -48.80 -43.48 100.74
C LYS A 816 -49.14 -42.51 99.61
N GLU A 817 -50.41 -42.12 99.48
CA GLU A 817 -50.84 -41.17 98.44
C GLU A 817 -50.23 -39.77 98.64
N ARG A 818 -50.23 -39.25 99.87
CA ARG A 818 -49.53 -37.98 100.18
C ARG A 818 -48.04 -38.06 99.81
N ASN A 819 -47.40 -39.20 100.01
CA ASN A 819 -45.99 -39.40 99.65
C ASN A 819 -45.78 -39.53 98.14
N THR A 820 -46.68 -40.16 97.37
CA THR A 820 -46.59 -40.20 95.90
C THR A 820 -46.89 -38.83 95.30
N GLN A 821 -47.90 -38.10 95.78
CA GLN A 821 -48.17 -36.71 95.38
C GLN A 821 -46.97 -35.79 95.69
N GLN A 822 -46.36 -35.93 96.88
CA GLN A 822 -45.13 -35.18 97.24
C GLN A 822 -43.93 -35.55 96.33
N HIS A 823 -43.82 -36.83 95.91
CA HIS A 823 -42.79 -37.25 94.97
C HIS A 823 -43.01 -36.66 93.57
N VAL A 824 -44.24 -36.72 93.04
CA VAL A 824 -44.63 -36.12 91.75
C VAL A 824 -44.42 -34.61 91.75
N HIS A 825 -44.81 -33.91 92.82
CA HIS A 825 -44.54 -32.47 92.98
C HIS A 825 -43.03 -32.17 92.98
N SER A 826 -42.22 -33.03 93.63
CA SER A 826 -40.76 -32.89 93.58
C SER A 826 -40.17 -33.14 92.19
N ALA A 827 -40.77 -34.02 91.38
CA ALA A 827 -40.35 -34.26 90.01
C ALA A 827 -40.68 -33.04 89.14
N LEU A 828 -41.93 -32.57 89.19
CA LEU A 828 -42.38 -31.40 88.44
C LEU A 828 -41.59 -30.12 88.77
N LEU A 829 -41.15 -29.96 90.02
CA LEU A 829 -40.23 -28.87 90.42
C LEU A 829 -38.82 -29.01 89.82
N ARG A 830 -38.29 -30.23 89.65
CA ARG A 830 -37.03 -30.43 88.93
C ARG A 830 -37.21 -30.12 87.45
N ASP A 831 -38.28 -30.61 86.85
CA ASP A 831 -38.59 -30.41 85.43
C ASP A 831 -38.75 -28.91 85.14
N GLN A 832 -39.51 -28.18 85.97
CA GLN A 832 -39.62 -26.71 85.93
C GLN A 832 -38.25 -26.02 86.00
N ASN A 833 -37.39 -26.40 86.94
CA ASN A 833 -36.05 -25.81 87.08
C ASN A 833 -35.16 -26.13 85.87
N THR A 834 -35.26 -27.32 85.28
CA THR A 834 -34.53 -27.65 84.03
C THR A 834 -35.04 -26.84 82.84
N MET A 835 -36.36 -26.65 82.71
CA MET A 835 -36.94 -25.79 81.68
C MET A 835 -36.54 -24.33 81.85
N GLN A 836 -36.49 -23.81 83.08
CA GLN A 836 -35.97 -22.47 83.35
C GLN A 836 -34.50 -22.33 82.96
N SER A 837 -33.65 -23.31 83.32
CA SER A 837 -32.23 -23.30 82.93
C SER A 837 -32.04 -23.38 81.41
N LEU A 838 -32.84 -24.19 80.70
CA LEU A 838 -32.83 -24.25 79.24
C LEU A 838 -33.30 -22.94 78.59
N HIS A 839 -34.31 -22.27 79.16
CA HIS A 839 -34.74 -20.95 78.72
C HIS A 839 -33.67 -19.88 78.95
N GLU A 840 -32.98 -19.88 80.09
CA GLU A 840 -31.84 -18.98 80.33
C GLU A 840 -30.68 -19.27 79.37
N GLN A 841 -30.35 -20.54 79.10
CA GLN A 841 -29.33 -20.92 78.12
C GLN A 841 -29.69 -20.42 76.72
N LEU A 842 -30.88 -20.72 76.22
CA LEU A 842 -31.35 -20.30 74.89
C LEU A 842 -31.42 -18.76 74.77
N ASN A 843 -31.83 -18.06 75.84
CA ASN A 843 -31.86 -16.59 75.85
C ASN A 843 -30.44 -15.99 75.83
N ASN A 844 -29.49 -16.60 76.55
CA ASN A 844 -28.08 -16.19 76.50
C ASN A 844 -27.45 -16.47 75.13
N GLU A 845 -27.76 -17.60 74.48
CA GLU A 845 -27.34 -17.90 73.11
C GLU A 845 -27.92 -16.88 72.11
N TYR A 846 -29.20 -16.55 72.22
CA TYR A 846 -29.83 -15.49 71.41
C TYR A 846 -29.16 -14.12 71.59
N GLU A 847 -28.85 -13.75 72.83
CA GLU A 847 -28.13 -12.51 73.14
C GLU A 847 -26.68 -12.50 72.60
N ILE A 848 -25.98 -13.63 72.61
CA ILE A 848 -24.66 -13.77 71.99
C ILE A 848 -24.77 -13.60 70.47
N LEU A 849 -25.68 -14.33 69.82
CA LEU A 849 -25.92 -14.23 68.37
C LEU A 849 -26.35 -12.82 67.93
N LEU A 850 -27.09 -12.10 68.78
CA LEU A 850 -27.48 -10.70 68.53
C LEU A 850 -26.25 -9.77 68.51
N ARG A 851 -25.32 -9.95 69.47
CA ARG A 851 -24.08 -9.18 69.58
C ARG A 851 -23.09 -9.53 68.46
N GLU A 852 -23.01 -10.80 68.07
CA GLU A 852 -22.22 -11.24 66.91
C GLU A 852 -22.77 -10.65 65.61
N ARG A 853 -24.10 -10.69 65.39
CA ARG A 853 -24.76 -10.03 64.26
C ARG A 853 -24.41 -8.54 64.20
N ASP A 854 -24.47 -7.84 65.32
CA ASP A 854 -24.26 -6.40 65.34
C ASP A 854 -22.76 -6.01 65.26
N SER A 855 -21.86 -6.88 65.74
CA SER A 855 -20.42 -6.80 65.48
C SER A 855 -20.11 -6.97 63.99
N LEU A 856 -20.62 -8.04 63.35
CA LEU A 856 -20.50 -8.28 61.91
C LEU A 856 -21.11 -7.13 61.08
N LYS A 857 -22.20 -6.52 61.57
CA LYS A 857 -22.83 -5.33 60.97
C LYS A 857 -22.04 -4.04 61.18
N SER A 858 -21.10 -3.98 62.14
CA SER A 858 -20.05 -2.96 62.16
C SER A 858 -19.00 -3.27 61.11
N SER A 859 -18.36 -4.45 61.18
CA SER A 859 -17.28 -4.85 60.26
C SER A 859 -17.69 -4.76 58.78
N LEU A 860 -18.95 -5.05 58.45
CA LEU A 860 -19.51 -4.85 57.10
C LEU A 860 -19.61 -3.38 56.68
N ARG A 861 -19.90 -2.45 57.61
CA ARG A 861 -19.85 -1.01 57.36
C ARG A 861 -18.42 -0.52 57.24
N ASP A 862 -17.53 -0.99 58.11
CA ASP A 862 -16.13 -0.61 58.13
C ASP A 862 -15.41 -1.06 56.84
N ALA A 863 -15.60 -2.31 56.42
CA ALA A 863 -15.09 -2.84 55.14
C ALA A 863 -15.73 -2.19 53.90
N ARG A 864 -16.97 -1.68 53.99
CA ARG A 864 -17.60 -0.87 52.92
C ARG A 864 -17.00 0.53 52.84
N ASN A 865 -16.70 1.15 53.98
CA ASN A 865 -16.02 2.44 54.03
C ASN A 865 -14.58 2.31 53.50
N GLU A 866 -13.87 1.25 53.85
CA GLU A 866 -12.53 0.94 53.31
C GLU A 866 -12.58 0.66 51.80
N ASN A 867 -13.54 -0.14 51.31
CA ASN A 867 -13.75 -0.31 49.87
C ASN A 867 -14.02 1.01 49.15
N ARG A 868 -14.73 1.94 49.79
CA ARG A 868 -15.00 3.27 49.23
C ARG A 868 -13.72 4.11 49.18
N THR A 869 -12.95 4.22 50.27
CA THR A 869 -11.71 5.01 50.28
C THR A 869 -10.63 4.42 49.39
N LEU A 870 -10.59 3.09 49.22
CA LEU A 870 -9.74 2.41 48.23
C LEU A 870 -10.14 2.76 46.79
N ARG A 871 -11.45 2.75 46.45
CA ARG A 871 -11.93 3.19 45.12
C ARG A 871 -11.59 4.66 44.86
N GLU A 872 -11.91 5.54 45.80
CA GLU A 872 -11.56 6.97 45.74
C GLU A 872 -10.03 7.18 45.66
N SER A 873 -9.20 6.21 46.09
CA SER A 873 -7.74 6.25 45.96
C SER A 873 -7.23 5.66 44.64
N ILE A 874 -7.93 4.68 44.06
CA ILE A 874 -7.65 4.12 42.74
C ILE A 874 -7.94 5.18 41.67
N GLU A 875 -9.11 5.82 41.74
CA GLU A 875 -9.51 6.93 40.85
C GLU A 875 -8.50 8.11 40.87
N ARG A 876 -7.94 8.42 42.04
CA ARG A 876 -6.85 9.41 42.22
C ARG A 876 -5.46 8.94 41.74
N LEU A 877 -5.26 7.64 41.52
CA LEU A 877 -4.04 7.08 40.92
C LEU A 877 -4.19 6.93 39.40
N GLU A 878 -5.38 6.57 38.92
CA GLU A 878 -5.75 6.49 37.49
C GLU A 878 -5.64 7.87 36.86
N THR A 879 -6.34 8.88 37.37
CA THR A 879 -6.24 10.28 36.91
C THR A 879 -4.82 10.85 36.97
N LYS A 880 -4.00 10.41 37.94
CA LYS A 880 -2.57 10.77 38.00
C LYS A 880 -1.72 10.02 36.98
N SER A 881 -2.06 8.77 36.66
CA SER A 881 -1.41 8.00 35.61
C SER A 881 -1.73 8.57 34.23
N GLU A 882 -2.97 8.97 33.98
CA GLU A 882 -3.40 9.69 32.77
C GLU A 882 -2.64 11.01 32.60
N ALA A 883 -2.54 11.81 33.67
CA ALA A 883 -1.77 13.05 33.65
C ALA A 883 -0.28 12.80 33.30
N LEU A 884 0.38 11.86 34.00
CA LEU A 884 1.78 11.49 33.72
C LEU A 884 1.98 10.88 32.33
N GLN A 885 0.98 10.18 31.80
CA GLN A 885 1.02 9.65 30.44
C GLN A 885 0.90 10.78 29.40
N SER A 886 -0.02 11.73 29.58
CA SER A 886 -0.10 12.91 28.69
C SER A 886 1.17 13.77 28.73
N GLU A 887 1.83 13.88 29.89
CA GLU A 887 3.12 14.56 30.03
C GLU A 887 4.24 13.80 29.32
N ARG A 888 4.28 12.46 29.43
CA ARG A 888 5.21 11.59 28.70
C ARG A 888 5.01 11.70 27.18
N GLU A 889 3.77 11.72 26.71
CA GLU A 889 3.42 11.88 25.28
C GLU A 889 3.84 13.25 24.76
N ALA A 890 3.64 14.32 25.55
CA ALA A 890 4.17 15.65 25.26
C ALA A 890 5.71 15.67 25.16
N PHE A 891 6.43 14.99 26.07
CA PHE A 891 7.89 14.85 25.98
C PHE A 891 8.34 14.05 24.75
N VAL A 892 7.63 12.98 24.36
CA VAL A 892 7.90 12.22 23.13
C VAL A 892 7.70 13.09 21.89
N ASN A 893 6.59 13.85 21.83
CA ASN A 893 6.28 14.74 20.71
C ASN A 893 7.29 15.91 20.61
N ASN A 894 7.68 16.51 21.73
CA ASN A 894 8.76 17.50 21.78
C ASN A 894 10.11 16.92 21.32
N THR A 895 10.42 15.67 21.67
CA THR A 895 11.64 14.98 21.23
C THR A 895 11.62 14.69 19.72
N ARG A 896 10.47 14.25 19.17
CA ARG A 896 10.26 14.06 17.73
C ARG A 896 10.44 15.38 16.97
N SER A 897 9.82 16.46 17.44
CA SER A 897 9.98 17.82 16.89
C SER A 897 11.43 18.30 16.89
N LEU A 898 12.15 18.14 18.01
CA LEU A 898 13.56 18.53 18.13
C LEU A 898 14.47 17.73 17.18
N ASN A 899 14.16 16.44 16.97
CA ASN A 899 14.86 15.61 15.98
C ASN A 899 14.55 16.03 14.53
N ASN A 900 13.29 16.40 14.22
CA ASN A 900 12.93 16.93 12.90
C ASN A 900 13.68 18.23 12.60
N LEU A 901 13.68 19.19 13.54
CA LEU A 901 14.46 20.44 13.46
C LEU A 901 15.97 20.19 13.26
N ARG A 902 16.54 19.17 13.89
CA ARG A 902 17.93 18.75 13.65
C ARG A 902 18.15 18.16 12.25
N GLY A 903 17.20 17.37 11.76
CA GLY A 903 17.20 16.83 10.40
C GLY A 903 17.13 17.93 9.34
N GLU A 904 16.21 18.88 9.50
CA GLU A 904 16.07 20.08 8.66
C GLU A 904 17.33 20.94 8.68
N HIS A 905 17.89 21.23 9.85
CA HIS A 905 19.16 21.95 9.96
C HIS A 905 20.33 21.19 9.28
N SER A 906 20.32 19.85 9.27
CA SER A 906 21.32 19.08 8.52
C SER A 906 21.09 19.18 7.00
N LYS A 907 19.85 18.99 6.54
CA LYS A 907 19.47 19.16 5.12
C LYS A 907 19.87 20.53 4.62
N LEU A 908 19.45 21.61 5.30
CA LEU A 908 19.76 22.99 4.94
C LEU A 908 21.27 23.27 4.91
N LYS A 909 22.06 22.63 5.78
CA LYS A 909 23.53 22.73 5.78
C LYS A 909 24.16 22.02 4.58
N ASP A 910 23.60 20.90 4.15
CA ASP A 910 24.03 20.16 2.96
C ASP A 910 23.54 20.83 1.66
N ASP A 911 22.35 21.42 1.66
CA ASP A 911 21.87 22.29 0.58
C ASP A 911 22.76 23.54 0.43
N PHE A 912 23.18 24.16 1.55
CA PHE A 912 24.13 25.28 1.52
C PHE A 912 25.50 24.87 0.97
N ARG A 913 25.99 23.66 1.30
CA ARG A 913 27.21 23.08 0.70
C ARG A 913 27.03 22.84 -0.80
N ASN A 914 25.91 22.26 -1.21
CA ASN A 914 25.58 21.98 -2.61
C ASN A 914 25.52 23.29 -3.41
N LEU A 915 24.77 24.28 -2.95
CA LEU A 915 24.65 25.61 -3.54
C LEU A 915 26.00 26.33 -3.62
N TYR A 916 26.84 26.22 -2.58
CA TYR A 916 28.20 26.79 -2.58
C TYR A 916 29.07 26.12 -3.66
N THR A 917 29.08 24.79 -3.77
CA THR A 917 29.83 24.11 -4.85
C THR A 917 29.26 24.41 -6.23
N ALA A 918 27.94 24.60 -6.38
CA ALA A 918 27.32 25.02 -7.64
C ALA A 918 27.75 26.45 -8.02
N SER A 919 27.81 27.37 -7.05
CA SER A 919 28.34 28.73 -7.25
C SER A 919 29.81 28.71 -7.70
N GLU A 920 30.66 27.88 -7.08
CA GLU A 920 32.07 27.76 -7.49
C GLU A 920 32.25 27.09 -8.86
N ARG A 921 31.42 26.11 -9.24
CA ARG A 921 31.38 25.57 -10.62
C ARG A 921 30.98 26.66 -11.62
N LEU A 922 29.89 27.38 -11.36
CA LEU A 922 29.41 28.45 -12.24
C LEU A 922 30.44 29.60 -12.38
N LYS A 923 31.18 29.93 -11.31
CA LYS A 923 32.33 30.87 -11.35
C LYS A 923 33.52 30.34 -12.16
N ALA A 924 33.71 29.02 -12.26
CA ALA A 924 34.72 28.42 -13.13
C ALA A 924 34.26 28.42 -14.58
N GLU A 925 33.02 28.00 -14.85
CA GLU A 925 32.39 28.03 -16.18
C GLU A 925 32.36 29.45 -16.77
N TYR A 926 32.00 30.46 -15.97
CA TYR A 926 32.03 31.86 -16.39
C TYR A 926 33.45 32.34 -16.75
N ARG A 927 34.48 31.90 -16.02
CA ARG A 927 35.88 32.22 -16.34
C ARG A 927 36.32 31.54 -17.65
N ASN A 928 36.01 30.26 -17.81
CA ASN A 928 36.29 29.51 -19.04
C ASN A 928 35.61 30.17 -20.25
N LEU A 929 34.32 30.52 -20.13
CA LEU A 929 33.56 31.22 -21.17
C LEU A 929 34.15 32.61 -21.48
N GLN A 930 34.69 33.33 -20.49
CA GLN A 930 35.37 34.60 -20.70
C GLN A 930 36.75 34.44 -21.38
N GLU A 931 37.43 33.32 -21.17
CA GLU A 931 38.63 32.94 -21.93
C GLU A 931 38.29 32.54 -23.36
N ASP A 932 37.24 31.75 -23.57
CA ASP A 932 36.80 31.33 -24.91
C ASP A 932 36.24 32.50 -25.72
N TYR A 933 35.56 33.46 -25.09
CA TYR A 933 35.24 34.75 -25.71
C TYR A 933 36.51 35.52 -26.14
N ARG A 934 37.58 35.51 -25.33
CA ARG A 934 38.87 36.12 -25.73
C ARG A 934 39.52 35.38 -26.90
N LYS A 935 39.55 34.04 -26.89
CA LYS A 935 40.06 33.20 -27.98
C LYS A 935 39.29 33.49 -29.28
N ASN A 936 37.97 33.44 -29.24
CA ASN A 936 37.10 33.73 -30.38
C ASN A 936 37.25 35.17 -30.88
N LYS A 937 37.44 36.16 -30.00
CA LYS A 937 37.72 37.54 -30.40
C LYS A 937 39.08 37.70 -31.11
N ILE A 938 40.11 36.99 -30.66
CA ILE A 938 41.41 36.94 -31.35
C ILE A 938 41.25 36.27 -32.72
N GLU A 939 40.49 35.18 -32.80
CA GLU A 939 40.26 34.46 -34.05
C GLU A 939 39.43 35.26 -35.06
N VAL A 940 38.38 35.98 -34.61
CA VAL A 940 37.63 36.93 -35.45
C VAL A 940 38.53 38.05 -35.98
N ASN A 941 39.43 38.60 -35.15
CA ASN A 941 40.41 39.58 -35.61
C ASN A 941 41.38 38.98 -36.65
N ARG A 942 41.82 37.73 -36.45
CA ARG A 942 42.72 37.00 -37.38
C ARG A 942 42.04 36.71 -38.72
N LEU A 943 40.77 36.30 -38.69
CA LEU A 943 39.97 36.05 -39.89
C LEU A 943 39.62 37.35 -40.63
N SER A 944 39.36 38.44 -39.90
CA SER A 944 39.17 39.79 -40.47
C SER A 944 40.43 40.30 -41.16
N LEU A 945 41.62 40.12 -40.55
CA LEU A 945 42.90 40.42 -41.20
C LEU A 945 43.08 39.59 -42.48
N LYS A 946 42.83 38.28 -42.42
CA LYS A 946 42.92 37.42 -43.60
C LYS A 946 41.91 37.80 -44.68
N GLN A 947 40.73 38.29 -44.31
CA GLN A 947 39.74 38.81 -45.25
C GLN A 947 40.25 40.06 -45.98
N THR A 948 40.89 41.00 -45.27
CA THR A 948 41.48 42.19 -45.91
C THR A 948 42.71 41.86 -46.75
N GLU A 949 43.53 40.87 -46.36
CA GLU A 949 44.62 40.32 -47.18
C GLU A 949 44.07 39.75 -48.51
N MET A 950 43.10 38.83 -48.45
CA MET A 950 42.47 38.23 -49.64
C MET A 950 41.78 39.27 -50.53
N GLN A 951 41.17 40.31 -49.93
CA GLN A 951 40.54 41.40 -50.68
C GLN A 951 41.57 42.30 -51.37
N GLY A 952 42.75 42.48 -50.78
CA GLY A 952 43.91 43.12 -51.41
C GLY A 952 44.44 42.31 -52.59
N GLU A 953 44.64 41.00 -52.42
CA GLU A 953 45.02 40.10 -53.53
C GLU A 953 44.00 40.15 -54.69
N LEU A 954 42.70 40.11 -54.38
CA LEU A 954 41.63 40.20 -55.36
C LEU A 954 41.64 41.55 -56.10
N SER A 955 41.92 42.66 -55.41
CA SER A 955 42.09 43.97 -56.05
C SER A 955 43.26 43.97 -57.05
N ILE A 956 44.40 43.39 -56.68
CA ILE A 956 45.57 43.26 -57.57
C ILE A 956 45.26 42.35 -58.77
N LYS A 957 44.44 41.31 -58.60
CA LYS A 957 43.96 40.48 -59.71
C LYS A 957 43.02 41.25 -60.64
N ASN A 958 42.10 42.05 -60.11
CA ASN A 958 41.20 42.87 -60.92
C ASN A 958 41.96 43.94 -61.72
N GLU A 959 42.93 44.62 -61.09
CA GLU A 959 43.86 45.54 -61.75
C GLU A 959 44.59 44.83 -62.90
N ARG A 960 45.12 43.63 -62.65
CA ARG A 960 45.81 42.84 -63.68
C ARG A 960 44.90 42.28 -64.78
N CYS A 961 43.60 42.10 -64.52
CA CYS A 961 42.62 41.82 -65.58
C CYS A 961 42.39 43.06 -66.45
N SER A 962 42.26 44.25 -65.84
CA SER A 962 42.06 45.50 -66.57
C SER A 962 43.27 45.90 -67.43
N ASP A 963 44.50 45.64 -66.95
CA ASP A 963 45.73 45.69 -67.78
C ASP A 963 45.59 44.87 -69.07
N LEU A 964 45.13 43.63 -68.95
CA LEU A 964 45.02 42.68 -70.06
C LEU A 964 43.86 43.03 -71.00
N GLU A 965 42.75 43.56 -70.47
CA GLU A 965 41.66 44.12 -71.27
C GLU A 965 42.14 45.33 -72.09
N ALA A 966 42.95 46.21 -71.50
CA ALA A 966 43.57 47.34 -72.22
C ALA A 966 44.56 46.86 -73.31
N GLU A 967 45.38 45.84 -73.03
CA GLU A 967 46.29 45.23 -74.02
C GLU A 967 45.52 44.56 -75.17
N VAL A 968 44.43 43.85 -74.88
CA VAL A 968 43.52 43.25 -75.89
C VAL A 968 42.85 44.33 -76.73
N ASN A 969 42.35 45.41 -76.12
CA ASN A 969 41.74 46.52 -76.86
C ASN A 969 42.76 47.18 -77.81
N HIS A 970 44.00 47.42 -77.36
CA HIS A 970 45.04 47.99 -78.22
C HIS A 970 45.47 47.05 -79.36
N LEU A 971 45.46 45.73 -79.12
CA LEU A 971 45.63 44.74 -80.19
C LEU A 971 44.46 44.76 -81.19
N ASN A 972 43.22 44.98 -80.73
CA ASN A 972 42.06 45.13 -81.62
C ASN A 972 42.13 46.40 -82.47
N GLU A 973 42.43 47.57 -81.89
CA GLU A 973 42.70 48.82 -82.62
C GLU A 973 43.75 48.61 -83.74
N ARG A 974 44.81 47.86 -83.42
CA ARG A 974 45.87 47.53 -84.39
C ARG A 974 45.40 46.59 -85.49
N CYS A 975 44.52 45.64 -85.19
CA CYS A 975 43.87 44.80 -86.20
C CYS A 975 42.94 45.61 -87.11
N GLU A 976 42.17 46.55 -86.56
CA GLU A 976 41.29 47.44 -87.34
C GLU A 976 42.10 48.36 -88.28
N MET A 977 43.18 48.98 -87.80
CA MET A 977 44.09 49.76 -88.66
C MET A 977 44.71 48.92 -89.79
N LEU A 978 45.04 47.65 -89.54
CA LEU A 978 45.55 46.74 -90.57
C LEU A 978 44.47 46.33 -91.57
N LEU A 979 43.22 46.15 -91.14
CA LEU A 979 42.07 45.90 -92.01
C LEU A 979 41.75 47.11 -92.90
N GLU A 980 41.77 48.33 -92.35
CA GLU A 980 41.57 49.56 -93.11
C GLU A 980 42.68 49.73 -94.16
N MET A 981 43.95 49.59 -93.77
CA MET A 981 45.09 49.64 -94.70
C MET A 981 44.98 48.59 -95.81
N ASN A 982 44.59 47.35 -95.47
CA ASN A 982 44.38 46.29 -96.46
C ASN A 982 43.22 46.60 -97.41
N SER A 983 42.13 47.21 -96.91
CA SER A 983 41.02 47.68 -97.75
C SER A 983 41.44 48.81 -98.71
N GLY A 984 42.34 49.69 -98.27
CA GLY A 984 42.99 50.72 -99.10
C GLY A 984 43.82 50.10 -100.22
N LEU A 985 44.70 49.16 -99.91
CA LEU A 985 45.49 48.41 -100.91
C LEU A 985 44.58 47.66 -101.90
N ASP A 986 43.42 47.18 -101.47
CA ASP A 986 42.45 46.54 -102.37
C ASP A 986 41.64 47.54 -103.24
N ASN A 987 41.46 48.78 -102.77
CA ASN A 987 40.94 49.88 -103.59
C ASN A 987 41.96 50.28 -104.66
N ASP A 988 43.23 50.46 -104.29
CA ASP A 988 44.32 50.76 -105.21
C ASP A 988 44.52 49.65 -106.26
N ARG A 989 44.45 48.37 -105.83
CA ARG A 989 44.48 47.21 -106.73
C ARG A 989 43.33 47.22 -107.73
N ARG A 990 42.11 47.60 -107.31
CA ARG A 990 40.96 47.75 -108.21
C ARG A 990 41.14 48.91 -109.19
N SER A 991 41.58 50.09 -108.73
CA SER A 991 41.86 51.24 -109.60
C SER A 991 42.95 50.94 -110.62
N LEU A 992 44.03 50.25 -110.22
CA LEU A 992 45.08 49.81 -111.15
C LEU A 992 44.55 48.82 -112.20
N MET A 993 43.64 47.92 -111.83
CA MET A 993 42.97 47.01 -112.77
C MET A 993 42.02 47.74 -113.73
N GLU A 994 41.34 48.80 -113.30
CA GLU A 994 40.57 49.69 -114.19
C GLU A 994 41.49 50.42 -115.18
N HIS A 995 42.63 50.95 -114.71
CA HIS A 995 43.63 51.60 -115.57
C HIS A 995 44.24 50.62 -116.60
N ILE A 996 44.54 49.38 -116.20
CA ILE A 996 44.98 48.31 -117.11
C ILE A 996 43.88 47.97 -118.12
N SER A 997 42.63 47.89 -117.68
CA SER A 997 41.48 47.61 -118.56
C SER A 997 41.29 48.72 -119.59
N LEU A 998 41.35 50.00 -119.18
CA LEU A 998 41.28 51.16 -120.06
C LEU A 998 42.42 51.16 -121.09
N LEU A 999 43.65 50.80 -120.67
CA LEU A 999 44.80 50.69 -121.57
C LEU A 999 44.63 49.56 -122.58
N PHE A 1000 44.02 48.42 -122.20
CA PHE A 1000 43.64 47.37 -123.13
C PHE A 1000 42.58 47.85 -124.15
N THR A 1001 41.58 48.63 -123.71
CA THR A 1001 40.59 49.24 -124.64
C THR A 1001 41.28 50.14 -125.66
N GLN A 1002 42.18 51.03 -125.22
CA GLN A 1002 42.96 51.90 -126.11
C GLN A 1002 43.86 51.10 -127.07
N TYR A 1003 44.47 50.01 -126.61
CA TYR A 1003 45.22 49.10 -127.48
C TYR A 1003 44.32 48.42 -128.53
N HIS A 1004 43.08 48.09 -128.18
CA HIS A 1004 42.12 47.46 -129.09
C HIS A 1004 41.56 48.45 -130.12
N GLU A 1005 41.30 49.70 -129.73
CA GLU A 1005 40.95 50.81 -130.62
C GLU A 1005 42.10 51.12 -131.59
N LEU A 1006 43.34 51.21 -131.10
CA LEU A 1006 44.51 51.46 -131.96
C LEU A 1006 44.79 50.28 -132.92
N LEU A 1007 44.57 49.03 -132.46
CA LEU A 1007 44.67 47.84 -133.29
C LEU A 1007 43.59 47.79 -134.38
N THR A 1008 42.34 48.15 -134.05
CA THR A 1008 41.26 48.22 -135.05
C THR A 1008 41.48 49.36 -136.04
N HIS A 1009 41.99 50.52 -135.62
CA HIS A 1009 42.40 51.59 -136.53
C HIS A 1009 43.54 51.12 -137.46
N SER A 1010 44.58 50.46 -136.92
CA SER A 1010 45.69 49.92 -137.71
C SER A 1010 45.25 48.84 -138.70
N LEU A 1011 44.25 48.02 -138.35
CA LEU A 1011 43.64 47.06 -139.27
C LEU A 1011 42.83 47.76 -140.39
N GLN A 1012 42.08 48.81 -140.07
CA GLN A 1012 41.36 49.62 -141.07
C GLN A 1012 42.33 50.37 -142.00
N ASP A 1013 43.40 50.96 -141.48
CA ASP A 1013 44.47 51.57 -142.26
C ASP A 1013 45.13 50.54 -143.19
N LYS A 1014 45.41 49.32 -142.68
CA LYS A 1014 45.95 48.22 -143.49
C LYS A 1014 44.98 47.78 -144.58
N GLU A 1015 43.68 47.73 -144.31
CA GLU A 1015 42.65 47.42 -145.30
C GLU A 1015 42.56 48.51 -146.38
N HIS A 1016 42.70 49.78 -146.00
CA HIS A 1016 42.87 50.92 -146.91
C HIS A 1016 44.14 50.80 -147.77
N TYR A 1017 45.30 50.51 -147.16
CA TYR A 1017 46.56 50.30 -147.90
C TYR A 1017 46.48 49.12 -148.86
N HIS A 1018 45.80 48.03 -148.51
CA HIS A 1018 45.62 46.90 -149.41
C HIS A 1018 44.63 47.21 -150.55
N MET A 1019 43.65 48.10 -150.31
CA MET A 1019 42.78 48.67 -151.35
C MET A 1019 43.58 49.55 -152.33
N GLU A 1020 44.51 50.38 -151.83
CA GLU A 1020 45.43 51.14 -152.68
C GLU A 1020 46.43 50.24 -153.42
N GLU A 1021 47.05 49.28 -152.73
CA GLU A 1021 47.98 48.30 -153.32
C GLU A 1021 47.31 47.54 -154.47
N LYS A 1022 46.03 47.17 -154.32
CA LYS A 1022 45.23 46.56 -155.39
C LYS A 1022 45.03 47.52 -156.57
N MET A 1023 44.69 48.79 -156.31
CA MET A 1023 44.55 49.83 -157.35
C MET A 1023 45.89 50.12 -158.06
N PHE A 1024 47.02 50.12 -157.35
CA PHE A 1024 48.36 50.23 -157.92
C PHE A 1024 48.76 48.96 -158.67
N THR A 1025 48.38 47.78 -158.18
CA THR A 1025 48.63 46.49 -158.85
C THR A 1025 47.86 46.39 -160.17
N ASP A 1026 46.62 46.87 -160.24
CA ASP A 1026 45.88 46.99 -161.50
C ASP A 1026 46.52 48.01 -162.45
N LYS A 1027 47.08 49.12 -161.92
CA LYS A 1027 47.89 50.08 -162.67
C LYS A 1027 49.17 49.44 -163.22
N VAL A 1028 49.86 48.67 -162.40
CA VAL A 1028 51.11 47.97 -162.71
C VAL A 1028 50.85 46.82 -163.68
N ASN A 1029 49.70 46.14 -163.60
CA ASN A 1029 49.26 45.17 -164.60
C ASN A 1029 48.89 45.83 -165.94
N GLN A 1030 48.34 47.05 -165.94
CA GLN A 1030 48.24 47.86 -167.16
C GLN A 1030 49.61 48.22 -167.73
N LEU A 1031 50.58 48.58 -166.88
CA LEU A 1031 51.96 48.90 -167.30
C LEU A 1031 52.71 47.65 -167.77
N TYR A 1032 52.55 46.48 -167.15
CA TYR A 1032 53.09 45.21 -167.63
C TYR A 1032 52.51 44.85 -168.99
N ARG A 1033 51.19 45.00 -169.19
CA ARG A 1033 50.53 44.85 -170.51
C ARG A 1033 50.92 45.91 -171.55
N GLN A 1034 51.67 46.96 -171.17
CA GLN A 1034 52.32 47.90 -172.09
C GLN A 1034 53.80 47.58 -172.28
N LYS A 1035 54.50 47.16 -171.22
CA LYS A 1035 55.90 46.69 -171.20
C LYS A 1035 56.06 45.43 -172.05
N GLU A 1036 55.21 44.43 -171.88
CA GLU A 1036 55.08 43.24 -172.74
C GLU A 1036 54.93 43.65 -174.21
N LYS A 1037 54.01 44.58 -174.51
CA LYS A 1037 53.83 45.15 -175.85
C LYS A 1037 54.99 46.03 -176.34
N LEU A 1038 55.99 46.34 -175.51
CA LEU A 1038 57.24 47.02 -175.91
C LEU A 1038 58.39 46.01 -176.02
N GLU A 1039 58.49 45.06 -175.11
CA GLU A 1039 59.44 43.94 -175.11
C GLU A 1039 59.20 43.00 -176.28
N ASP A 1040 57.96 42.74 -176.68
CA ASP A 1040 57.63 42.09 -177.96
C ASP A 1040 58.27 42.84 -179.13
N LYS A 1041 58.21 44.18 -179.14
CA LYS A 1041 58.80 44.97 -180.22
C LYS A 1041 60.33 45.02 -180.16
N ILE A 1042 60.91 45.04 -178.96
CA ILE A 1042 62.36 45.05 -178.75
C ILE A 1042 62.96 43.66 -179.05
N MET A 1043 62.29 42.58 -178.63
CA MET A 1043 62.67 41.22 -178.97
C MET A 1043 62.45 40.91 -180.46
N GLU A 1044 61.39 41.41 -181.09
CA GLU A 1044 61.25 41.33 -182.55
C GLU A 1044 62.36 42.13 -183.27
N HIS A 1045 62.76 43.28 -182.73
CA HIS A 1045 63.88 44.09 -183.27
C HIS A 1045 65.24 43.37 -183.15
N TYR A 1046 65.49 42.64 -182.06
CA TYR A 1046 66.71 41.82 -181.92
C TYR A 1046 66.63 40.49 -182.70
N ARG A 1047 65.46 39.84 -182.75
CA ARG A 1047 65.26 38.54 -183.43
C ARG A 1047 65.08 38.69 -184.95
N LYS A 1048 64.81 39.89 -185.45
CA LYS A 1048 64.93 40.28 -186.85
C LYS A 1048 65.99 41.35 -187.09
N LEU A 1049 67.22 41.02 -186.69
CA LEU A 1049 68.44 41.30 -187.49
C LEU A 1049 68.42 40.50 -188.83
N ASN A 1050 67.23 40.43 -189.45
CA ASN A 1050 66.78 39.76 -190.67
C ASN A 1050 65.33 40.29 -190.98
N SER A 1051 65.20 41.63 -191.00
CA SER A 1051 64.09 42.45 -191.55
C SER A 1051 62.62 42.33 -191.03
N CYS A 1052 62.23 43.24 -190.11
CA CYS A 1052 61.08 44.22 -190.16
C CYS A 1052 59.55 43.85 -189.99
N THR A 1053 58.76 44.74 -189.30
CA THR A 1053 57.29 45.15 -189.43
C THR A 1053 56.05 44.79 -188.47
N THR A 1054 55.81 45.59 -187.38
CA THR A 1054 54.59 46.45 -186.95
C THR A 1054 53.07 46.09 -186.54
N LYS A 1055 52.63 46.52 -185.30
CA LYS A 1055 51.48 47.46 -184.79
C LYS A 1055 49.93 47.14 -184.50
N LYS A 1056 49.25 47.79 -183.45
CA LYS A 1056 47.76 47.80 -182.98
C LYS A 1056 47.27 48.91 -181.89
N LYS A 1057 45.98 48.99 -181.38
CA LYS A 1057 45.25 50.03 -180.45
C LYS A 1057 44.17 49.42 -179.40
N SER A 1058 43.19 49.95 -178.55
CA SER A 1058 42.39 51.18 -178.04
C SER A 1058 41.65 50.87 -176.62
N PHE A 1059 40.68 51.48 -175.82
CA PHE A 1059 39.69 52.64 -175.55
C PHE A 1059 39.35 52.78 -173.96
N GLY A 1060 38.35 53.42 -173.22
CA GLY A 1060 37.00 54.16 -173.26
C GLY A 1060 36.44 54.75 -171.85
N ALA A 1061 35.17 55.27 -171.64
CA ALA A 1061 34.59 56.02 -170.40
C ALA A 1061 32.98 56.25 -170.36
N ASN A 1062 32.11 56.86 -169.44
CA ASN A 1062 31.91 57.31 -167.98
C ASN A 1062 30.46 58.00 -167.63
N LEU A 1063 29.83 58.04 -166.38
CA LEU A 1063 28.50 58.75 -165.99
C LEU A 1063 28.01 58.81 -164.44
N VAL A 1064 27.18 59.80 -163.89
CA VAL A 1064 26.48 59.88 -162.49
C VAL A 1064 25.35 61.00 -162.20
N ARG A 1065 24.46 60.98 -161.10
CA ARG A 1065 23.55 62.11 -160.56
C ARG A 1065 22.83 62.02 -159.12
N ARG A 1066 22.83 63.09 -158.24
CA ARG A 1066 21.92 63.51 -157.04
C ARG A 1066 22.03 62.78 -155.63
N VAL A 1067 21.48 63.16 -154.41
CA VAL A 1067 20.97 64.39 -153.65
C VAL A 1067 20.59 64.12 -152.11
N ARG A 1068 20.40 65.10 -151.16
CA ARG A 1068 19.91 64.93 -149.72
C ARG A 1068 19.36 66.23 -148.96
N LYS A 1069 18.58 66.15 -147.83
CA LYS A 1069 18.14 67.25 -146.86
C LYS A 1069 17.82 66.76 -145.39
N ALA A 1070 17.43 67.63 -144.41
CA ALA A 1070 17.35 67.43 -142.93
C ALA A 1070 16.32 68.34 -142.13
N GLY A 1071 16.15 68.14 -140.79
CA GLY A 1071 15.43 68.98 -139.77
C GLY A 1071 13.97 68.56 -139.40
N SER A 1072 13.27 68.99 -138.32
CA SER A 1072 13.60 69.68 -137.03
C SER A 1072 12.32 69.92 -136.14
N GLU A 1073 12.43 69.86 -134.79
CA GLU A 1073 11.60 70.40 -133.65
C GLU A 1073 10.05 70.70 -133.70
N LEU A 1074 9.32 70.52 -132.56
CA LEU A 1074 8.75 71.60 -131.69
C LEU A 1074 7.63 71.19 -130.67
N LEU A 1075 7.85 71.52 -129.38
CA LEU A 1075 6.95 72.11 -128.33
C LEU A 1075 5.55 71.55 -127.88
N ASN A 1076 5.51 71.16 -126.58
CA ASN A 1076 4.75 71.81 -125.46
C ASN A 1076 3.24 71.53 -125.18
N LYS A 1077 2.93 70.79 -124.07
CA LYS A 1077 2.18 71.35 -122.88
C LYS A 1077 1.95 70.40 -121.66
N ASN A 1078 2.44 70.88 -120.50
CA ASN A 1078 1.84 70.83 -119.14
C ASN A 1078 1.79 69.53 -118.27
N ARG A 1079 1.70 69.76 -116.94
CA ARG A 1079 1.91 68.85 -115.78
C ARG A 1079 0.89 67.69 -115.59
N ARG A 1080 1.36 66.48 -115.23
CA ARG A 1080 1.16 65.77 -113.92
C ARG A 1080 1.63 64.29 -113.92
N SER A 1081 2.11 63.82 -112.77
CA SER A 1081 2.08 62.45 -112.19
C SER A 1081 2.64 61.16 -112.87
N TRP A 1082 3.60 60.53 -112.15
CA TRP A 1082 3.68 59.10 -111.73
C TRP A 1082 4.00 57.92 -112.70
N ALA A 1083 4.78 56.97 -112.12
CA ALA A 1083 4.72 55.48 -112.20
C ALA A 1083 5.31 54.63 -113.38
N GLU A 1084 6.41 53.93 -113.04
CA GLU A 1084 6.64 52.44 -113.09
C GLU A 1084 6.76 51.58 -114.38
N ASP A 1085 7.26 50.34 -114.13
CA ASP A 1085 7.19 49.08 -114.91
C ASP A 1085 8.22 48.87 -116.08
N SER A 1086 8.79 47.66 -116.36
CA SER A 1086 8.82 46.38 -115.61
C SER A 1086 9.59 45.19 -116.25
N LYS A 1087 9.58 44.03 -115.56
CA LYS A 1087 9.49 42.62 -116.09
C LYS A 1087 10.74 42.09 -116.85
N GLN A 1088 10.96 40.79 -117.13
CA GLN A 1088 10.28 39.47 -116.95
C GLN A 1088 11.40 38.37 -117.06
N SER A 1089 11.33 37.10 -116.59
CA SER A 1089 10.49 36.37 -115.61
C SER A 1089 10.93 34.89 -115.45
N ASP A 1090 10.16 34.10 -114.66
CA ASP A 1090 9.89 32.64 -114.78
C ASP A 1090 10.30 31.66 -113.63
N SER A 1091 9.47 31.68 -112.57
CA SER A 1091 8.56 30.56 -112.21
C SER A 1091 9.05 29.13 -111.83
N LYS A 1092 9.04 28.88 -110.50
CA LYS A 1092 8.41 27.72 -109.78
C LYS A 1092 9.07 26.32 -109.67
N THR A 1093 9.28 25.94 -108.39
CA THR A 1093 8.91 24.65 -107.73
C THR A 1093 9.61 23.35 -108.15
N TYR A 1094 10.43 22.76 -107.25
CA TYR A 1094 10.15 21.49 -106.53
C TYR A 1094 11.27 21.08 -105.54
N GLU A 1095 10.87 20.33 -104.50
CA GLU A 1095 11.65 19.35 -103.71
C GLU A 1095 12.92 19.73 -102.89
N SER A 1096 13.43 18.70 -102.18
CA SER A 1096 14.33 18.75 -101.02
C SER A 1096 15.81 18.69 -101.40
N ASP A 1097 16.70 19.40 -100.67
CA ASP A 1097 17.71 18.74 -99.81
C ASP A 1097 18.73 19.68 -99.13
N THR A 1098 19.16 19.24 -97.94
CA THR A 1098 20.54 19.30 -97.39
C THR A 1098 21.34 20.62 -97.33
N ALA A 1099 21.42 21.14 -96.09
CA ALA A 1099 22.56 21.79 -95.41
C ALA A 1099 23.09 23.19 -95.83
N GLY A 1100 23.29 24.07 -94.83
CA GLY A 1100 24.28 25.15 -94.84
C GLY A 1100 23.85 26.50 -94.22
N ASN A 1101 24.12 26.69 -92.92
CA ASN A 1101 24.27 27.98 -92.20
C ASN A 1101 23.06 28.97 -92.18
N ASP A 1102 22.91 29.93 -91.25
CA ASP A 1102 23.75 30.44 -90.14
C ASP A 1102 22.88 30.77 -88.89
N SER A 1103 23.53 30.90 -87.71
CA SER A 1103 22.95 31.31 -86.39
C SER A 1103 22.01 30.29 -85.71
N ASP A 1104 21.88 30.20 -84.39
CA ASP A 1104 22.47 30.97 -83.27
C ASP A 1104 22.67 30.03 -82.04
N ALA A 1105 23.50 30.38 -81.06
CA ALA A 1105 23.88 29.48 -79.94
C ALA A 1105 24.18 30.24 -78.62
N SER A 1106 24.05 29.68 -77.41
CA SER A 1106 23.72 28.29 -76.99
C SER A 1106 22.97 28.30 -75.64
N THR A 1107 22.26 27.22 -75.30
CA THR A 1107 21.68 26.97 -73.96
C THR A 1107 21.69 25.49 -73.60
N ASP A 1108 22.41 25.10 -72.54
CA ASP A 1108 22.44 23.74 -71.97
C ASP A 1108 21.08 23.36 -71.32
N ASP A 1109 20.48 22.18 -71.53
CA ASP A 1109 20.88 20.77 -71.27
C ASP A 1109 20.67 20.31 -69.81
N TYR A 1110 20.22 19.09 -69.48
CA TYR A 1110 19.25 18.14 -70.07
C TYR A 1110 19.07 16.95 -69.08
N ARG A 1111 17.99 16.13 -69.17
CA ARG A 1111 18.01 14.69 -68.78
C ARG A 1111 16.73 13.89 -69.08
N LEU A 1112 16.84 12.81 -69.86
CA LEU A 1112 15.97 11.61 -69.96
C LEU A 1112 16.86 10.39 -70.44
N PRO A 1113 16.41 9.13 -70.74
CA PRO A 1113 16.44 8.04 -69.73
C PRO A 1113 16.78 6.57 -70.18
N GLY A 1114 17.63 5.84 -69.42
CA GLY A 1114 17.72 4.35 -69.36
C GLY A 1114 18.14 3.57 -70.64
N PRO A 1115 18.00 2.22 -70.72
CA PRO A 1115 17.80 1.19 -69.66
C PRO A 1115 18.58 -0.17 -69.83
N SER A 1116 18.73 -0.98 -68.75
CA SER A 1116 18.96 -2.48 -68.73
C SER A 1116 20.28 -3.08 -69.29
N ARG A 1117 20.84 -4.24 -68.87
CA ARG A 1117 20.60 -5.23 -67.77
C ARG A 1117 21.80 -6.24 -67.60
N ILE A 1118 21.95 -6.85 -66.39
CA ILE A 1118 22.80 -8.03 -65.97
C ILE A 1118 24.35 -7.94 -66.19
N LEU A 1119 25.26 -8.57 -65.42
CA LEU A 1119 25.23 -9.51 -64.26
C LEU A 1119 26.51 -9.34 -63.39
N GLY A 1120 26.45 -9.49 -62.06
CA GLY A 1120 27.64 -9.65 -61.19
C GLY A 1120 27.39 -9.45 -59.68
N SER A 1121 27.97 -10.31 -58.84
CA SER A 1121 28.05 -10.22 -57.36
C SER A 1121 29.37 -9.53 -56.94
N ASP A 1122 29.62 -9.08 -55.70
CA ASP A 1122 28.95 -9.40 -54.42
C ASP A 1122 29.11 -8.26 -53.37
N ALA A 1123 28.57 -8.50 -52.16
CA ALA A 1123 28.85 -7.83 -50.87
C ALA A 1123 28.09 -6.53 -50.49
N LEU A 1124 27.28 -6.68 -49.42
CA LEU A 1124 27.13 -5.86 -48.20
C LEU A 1124 27.15 -4.31 -48.32
N GLY A 1125 26.17 -3.56 -47.78
CA GLY A 1125 24.92 -3.98 -47.13
C GLY A 1125 24.38 -2.93 -46.14
N HIS A 1126 23.11 -2.52 -46.29
CA HIS A 1126 22.34 -1.75 -45.30
C HIS A 1126 20.85 -2.13 -45.45
N ALA A 1127 20.12 -2.25 -44.34
CA ALA A 1127 18.70 -2.59 -44.30
C ALA A 1127 18.02 -1.93 -43.07
N GLY A 1128 16.71 -1.68 -43.05
CA GLY A 1128 15.72 -1.90 -44.12
C GLY A 1128 14.34 -2.22 -43.54
N THR A 1129 13.44 -1.22 -43.52
CA THR A 1129 12.20 -1.27 -42.74
C THR A 1129 11.16 -2.28 -43.24
N ARG A 1130 10.71 -3.17 -42.36
CA ARG A 1130 9.41 -3.87 -42.37
C ARG A 1130 8.88 -3.85 -40.92
N ARG A 1131 7.60 -3.65 -40.60
CA ARG A 1131 6.29 -3.93 -41.24
C ARG A 1131 5.87 -5.41 -41.14
N THR A 1132 5.42 -5.75 -39.94
CA THR A 1132 4.73 -6.95 -39.46
C THR A 1132 3.48 -6.39 -38.75
N VAL A 1133 2.24 -6.74 -39.08
CA VAL A 1133 1.54 -8.01 -38.81
C VAL A 1133 1.66 -8.38 -37.33
N TYR A 1134 0.56 -8.20 -36.60
CA TYR A 1134 0.34 -8.66 -35.23
C TYR A 1134 -0.76 -9.72 -35.22
N TYR A 1135 -0.72 -10.58 -34.21
CA TYR A 1135 -1.73 -11.61 -33.89
C TYR A 1135 -1.94 -11.64 -32.37
N THR A 1136 -2.97 -12.35 -31.94
CA THR A 1136 -3.31 -12.77 -30.56
C THR A 1136 -3.63 -11.69 -29.52
N ASP A 1137 -4.92 -11.65 -29.21
CA ASP A 1137 -5.50 -11.83 -27.87
C ASP A 1137 -5.61 -10.65 -26.88
N ASP A 1138 -6.85 -10.17 -26.80
CA ASP A 1138 -7.48 -9.44 -25.70
C ASP A 1138 -8.75 -10.23 -25.30
N SER A 1139 -9.22 -10.16 -24.05
CA SER A 1139 -10.46 -10.84 -23.59
C SER A 1139 -10.97 -10.31 -22.25
N PRO A 1140 -12.28 -10.43 -21.92
CA PRO A 1140 -13.45 -10.79 -22.74
C PRO A 1140 -14.48 -9.64 -22.83
N PRO A 1141 -15.65 -9.84 -23.47
CA PRO A 1141 -16.88 -9.73 -22.65
C PRO A 1141 -18.03 -10.69 -23.02
N SER A 1142 -18.85 -10.98 -22.01
CA SER A 1142 -20.21 -11.55 -22.10
C SER A 1142 -21.25 -10.49 -22.52
N SER A 1143 -22.44 -10.79 -23.07
CA SER A 1143 -23.02 -12.02 -23.63
C SER A 1143 -24.44 -11.76 -24.18
N THR A 1144 -24.84 -12.35 -25.33
CA THR A 1144 -26.29 -12.54 -25.64
C THR A 1144 -26.59 -13.61 -26.71
N SER A 1145 -27.73 -14.31 -26.52
CA SER A 1145 -28.60 -14.98 -27.51
C SER A 1145 -28.04 -16.02 -28.52
N LEU A 1146 -28.30 -17.31 -28.24
CA LEU A 1146 -29.22 -18.23 -28.95
C LEU A 1146 -29.71 -17.85 -30.38
N PRO A 1147 -29.99 -18.81 -31.31
CA PRO A 1147 -30.68 -20.09 -31.00
C PRO A 1147 -30.36 -21.38 -31.84
N ALA A 1148 -30.77 -22.53 -31.29
CA ALA A 1148 -31.13 -23.81 -31.95
C ALA A 1148 -30.04 -24.55 -32.79
N ASP A 1149 -30.10 -25.87 -33.08
CA ASP A 1149 -31.10 -26.92 -32.86
C ASP A 1149 -30.41 -28.33 -32.86
N ARG A 1150 -30.99 -29.37 -32.23
CA ARG A 1150 -30.76 -30.84 -32.47
C ARG A 1150 -29.30 -31.43 -32.38
N LEU A 1151 -29.02 -32.66 -31.95
CA LEU A 1151 -29.79 -33.89 -31.64
C LEU A 1151 -28.88 -34.93 -30.93
N LEU A 1152 -29.47 -35.92 -30.23
CA LEU A 1152 -28.87 -37.18 -29.71
C LEU A 1152 -27.80 -37.05 -28.59
N GLY A 1153 -27.75 -37.91 -27.56
CA GLY A 1153 -28.71 -38.96 -27.16
C GLY A 1153 -28.19 -39.86 -26.02
N GLU A 1154 -29.12 -40.55 -25.33
CA GLU A 1154 -28.90 -41.70 -24.40
C GLU A 1154 -28.20 -41.42 -23.03
N SER A 1155 -28.51 -42.10 -21.91
CA SER A 1155 -29.69 -42.90 -21.52
C SER A 1155 -29.71 -43.27 -20.00
N TYR A 1156 -30.90 -43.58 -19.44
CA TYR A 1156 -31.18 -44.23 -18.12
C TYR A 1156 -30.73 -43.48 -16.84
N GLN A 1157 -31.25 -43.68 -15.61
CA GLN A 1157 -32.38 -44.47 -15.02
C GLN A 1157 -32.79 -43.72 -13.72
N GLU A 1158 -34.02 -43.25 -13.45
CA GLU A 1158 -35.27 -43.95 -13.09
C GLU A 1158 -35.26 -44.74 -11.75
N GLN A 1159 -35.70 -44.10 -10.65
CA GLN A 1159 -36.42 -44.60 -9.44
C GLN A 1159 -36.34 -43.54 -8.30
N GLY A 1160 -37.29 -43.38 -7.37
CA GLY A 1160 -38.63 -43.98 -7.26
C GLY A 1160 -39.22 -43.83 -5.84
N ASP A 1161 -40.50 -43.43 -5.77
CA ASP A 1161 -41.49 -43.57 -4.68
C ASP A 1161 -41.25 -42.94 -3.27
N ASP A 1162 -42.29 -42.66 -2.44
CA ASP A 1162 -43.64 -42.08 -2.65
C ASP A 1162 -44.32 -41.75 -1.27
N ASN A 1163 -45.56 -41.22 -1.30
CA ASN A 1163 -46.60 -41.19 -0.23
C ASN A 1163 -46.43 -40.20 0.95
N HIS A 1164 -47.28 -39.15 1.13
CA HIS A 1164 -48.70 -39.11 1.59
C HIS A 1164 -48.84 -39.03 3.15
N HIS A 1165 -49.79 -38.31 3.78
CA HIS A 1165 -50.96 -37.56 3.29
C HIS A 1165 -51.52 -36.54 4.35
N ALA A 1166 -52.57 -35.78 3.96
CA ALA A 1166 -53.55 -35.03 4.80
C ALA A 1166 -53.10 -33.75 5.57
N ALA A 1167 -53.99 -32.80 5.93
CA ALA A 1167 -55.24 -32.32 5.29
C ALA A 1167 -55.73 -30.97 5.91
N GLN A 1168 -56.25 -30.07 5.07
CA GLN A 1168 -57.25 -29.00 5.30
C GLN A 1168 -57.48 -28.39 6.71
N MET A 1169 -57.34 -27.06 6.82
CA MET A 1169 -58.53 -26.17 6.82
C MET A 1169 -58.20 -24.70 6.48
N GLU A 1170 -59.23 -23.92 6.16
CA GLU A 1170 -59.13 -22.55 5.61
C GLU A 1170 -59.38 -21.45 6.66
N SER A 1171 -58.80 -20.27 6.45
CA SER A 1171 -59.54 -19.00 6.61
C SER A 1171 -58.90 -17.88 5.77
N ASN A 1172 -59.73 -16.97 5.26
CA ASN A 1172 -59.33 -15.88 4.37
C ASN A 1172 -58.95 -14.61 5.14
N LEU A 1173 -58.01 -13.83 4.59
CA LEU A 1173 -58.22 -12.39 4.38
C LEU A 1173 -57.27 -11.85 3.27
N LYS A 1174 -57.70 -10.75 2.65
CA LYS A 1174 -57.04 -10.05 1.51
C LYS A 1174 -56.17 -8.91 2.07
N SER A 1175 -55.24 -8.25 1.37
CA SER A 1175 -54.82 -8.30 -0.05
C SER A 1175 -53.26 -8.34 -0.11
N GLU A 1176 -52.45 -7.91 -1.09
CA GLU A 1176 -52.62 -7.04 -2.27
C GLU A 1176 -51.68 -7.48 -3.45
N THR A 1177 -51.06 -6.54 -4.16
CA THR A 1177 -50.63 -6.67 -5.56
C THR A 1177 -49.28 -5.96 -5.83
N GLN A 1178 -48.47 -6.54 -6.75
CA GLN A 1178 -47.33 -5.95 -7.53
C GLN A 1178 -46.05 -5.49 -6.77
N VAL A 1179 -44.79 -5.76 -7.20
CA VAL A 1179 -44.13 -6.19 -8.47
C VAL A 1179 -43.84 -5.07 -9.48
N GLU A 1180 -42.62 -5.09 -10.04
CA GLU A 1180 -41.96 -4.13 -10.98
C GLU A 1180 -41.21 -2.94 -10.34
N SER A 1181 -40.12 -2.39 -10.91
CA SER A 1181 -39.13 -2.86 -11.91
C SER A 1181 -37.90 -1.92 -11.92
N ARG A 1182 -36.83 -2.22 -12.69
CA ARG A 1182 -35.70 -1.29 -12.95
C ARG A 1182 -35.89 -0.56 -14.29
N PRO A 1183 -35.62 0.75 -14.39
CA PRO A 1183 -35.54 1.47 -15.67
C PRO A 1183 -34.09 1.64 -16.19
N PHE A 1184 -33.94 1.59 -17.52
CA PHE A 1184 -32.88 2.26 -18.29
C PHE A 1184 -33.24 3.79 -18.44
N LEU A 1185 -32.70 4.70 -19.26
CA LEU A 1185 -31.90 4.67 -20.51
C LEU A 1185 -31.36 6.10 -20.84
N ILE A 1186 -30.51 6.21 -21.88
CA ILE A 1186 -30.19 7.42 -22.70
C ILE A 1186 -29.27 8.51 -22.11
N TYR A 1187 -28.15 8.72 -22.82
CA TYR A 1187 -27.43 9.99 -22.97
C TYR A 1187 -28.00 10.77 -24.18
N ASN A 1188 -28.21 12.09 -24.09
CA ASN A 1188 -27.56 13.07 -25.01
C ASN A 1188 -28.00 14.55 -24.91
N LYS A 1189 -27.05 15.39 -25.37
CA LYS A 1189 -27.18 16.68 -26.07
C LYS A 1189 -27.22 17.99 -25.27
N VAL A 1190 -26.27 18.87 -25.65
CA VAL A 1190 -26.09 20.26 -25.22
C VAL A 1190 -26.92 21.21 -26.10
N SER A 1191 -27.44 22.29 -25.50
CA SER A 1191 -27.81 23.56 -26.15
C SER A 1191 -27.75 24.71 -25.13
N ALA A 1192 -27.59 25.96 -25.61
CA ALA A 1192 -27.36 27.16 -24.79
C ALA A 1192 -28.61 28.08 -24.67
N VAL A 1193 -28.39 29.37 -24.33
CA VAL A 1193 -29.34 30.46 -23.94
C VAL A 1193 -29.49 30.54 -22.40
N ILE A 1194 -29.08 31.58 -21.65
CA ILE A 1194 -29.11 33.07 -21.75
C ILE A 1194 -30.43 33.68 -21.19
N ASN A 1195 -30.28 34.66 -20.29
CA ASN A 1195 -31.32 35.51 -19.65
C ASN A 1195 -32.35 34.81 -18.74
N GLU A 1196 -33.09 35.51 -17.86
CA GLU A 1196 -32.77 36.58 -16.88
C GLU A 1196 -34.02 36.86 -16.00
N SER A 1197 -33.83 37.44 -14.80
CA SER A 1197 -34.79 38.26 -14.04
C SER A 1197 -36.22 37.75 -13.64
N LYS A 1198 -36.37 37.47 -12.33
CA LYS A 1198 -37.36 38.03 -11.37
C LYS A 1198 -38.86 38.20 -11.73
N SER A 1199 -39.75 37.54 -10.95
CA SER A 1199 -41.01 38.10 -10.40
C SER A 1199 -41.57 37.17 -9.28
N VAL A 1200 -42.38 37.54 -8.26
CA VAL A 1200 -42.73 38.85 -7.66
C VAL A 1200 -43.43 38.68 -6.27
N ALA A 1201 -43.27 39.67 -5.37
CA ALA A 1201 -44.06 40.01 -4.15
C ALA A 1201 -44.25 39.04 -2.96
N GLY A 1202 -44.30 39.61 -1.74
CA GLY A 1202 -44.53 38.89 -0.47
C GLY A 1202 -44.31 39.71 0.83
N THR A 1203 -44.78 40.97 0.90
CA THR A 1203 -44.73 41.86 2.09
C THR A 1203 -45.80 41.49 3.16
N PRO A 1204 -45.80 42.00 4.43
CA PRO A 1204 -45.29 43.32 4.87
C PRO A 1204 -44.59 43.44 6.26
N MET A 1205 -43.90 44.59 6.46
CA MET A 1205 -43.76 45.47 7.67
C MET A 1205 -43.54 44.87 9.10
N LYS A 1206 -42.86 45.56 10.05
CA LYS A 1206 -42.96 46.99 10.38
C LYS A 1206 -41.78 47.49 11.28
N ASP A 1207 -41.59 48.83 11.32
CA ASP A 1207 -40.75 49.65 12.23
C ASP A 1207 -39.20 49.41 12.19
N ALA A 1208 -38.27 50.38 12.07
CA ALA A 1208 -38.10 51.81 12.41
C ALA A 1208 -37.39 52.04 13.78
N ALA A 1209 -36.36 52.91 13.93
CA ALA A 1209 -35.56 53.71 12.98
C ALA A 1209 -34.27 54.31 13.64
N GLN A 1210 -33.51 55.15 12.89
CA GLN A 1210 -32.60 56.24 13.37
C GLN A 1210 -31.22 55.83 14.00
N GLU A 1211 -30.10 56.56 13.85
CA GLU A 1211 -29.76 57.74 12.98
C GLU A 1211 -28.22 57.95 12.80
N GLU A 1212 -27.83 58.67 11.73
CA GLU A 1212 -26.77 59.71 11.56
C GLU A 1212 -25.35 59.66 12.23
N THR A 1213 -24.25 60.25 11.70
CA THR A 1213 -23.73 60.59 10.33
C THR A 1213 -22.28 61.17 10.42
N LEU A 1214 -21.47 61.06 9.32
CA LEU A 1214 -20.39 62.00 8.86
C LEU A 1214 -19.17 62.30 9.79
N ALA A 1215 -18.02 62.88 9.38
CA ALA A 1215 -17.20 62.73 8.15
C ALA A 1215 -15.79 63.40 8.32
N GLU A 1216 -14.72 62.72 7.86
CA GLU A 1216 -13.33 63.17 7.53
C GLU A 1216 -12.43 63.92 8.58
N PRO A 1217 -11.07 63.92 8.44
CA PRO A 1217 -10.10 64.38 9.47
C PRO A 1217 -9.34 65.69 9.07
N PRO A 1218 -8.01 65.85 8.74
CA PRO A 1218 -6.80 64.98 8.69
C PRO A 1218 -5.50 65.54 9.37
N ALA A 1219 -4.41 64.72 9.31
CA ALA A 1219 -2.97 65.07 9.19
C ALA A 1219 -2.06 65.54 10.38
N ASP A 1220 -0.89 64.88 10.45
CA ASP A 1220 0.49 65.39 10.59
C ASP A 1220 1.26 65.65 11.94
N LYS A 1221 2.42 64.98 12.02
CA LYS A 1221 3.77 65.35 12.56
C LYS A 1221 4.33 64.84 13.92
N GLU A 1222 5.63 64.51 13.82
CA GLU A 1222 6.64 63.92 14.73
C GLU A 1222 7.44 65.02 15.50
N PRO A 1223 8.32 64.76 16.52
CA PRO A 1223 9.68 64.21 16.25
C PRO A 1223 10.51 63.49 17.39
N LYS A 1224 11.27 62.46 16.98
CA LYS A 1224 12.73 62.17 17.17
C LYS A 1224 13.52 62.44 18.48
N THR A 1225 14.37 61.46 18.85
CA THR A 1225 15.88 61.52 18.90
C THR A 1225 16.45 60.17 19.40
N GLY A 1226 17.67 59.69 19.06
CA GLY A 1226 18.75 60.17 18.17
C GLY A 1226 19.74 59.03 17.80
N SER A 1227 20.74 59.30 16.93
CA SER A 1227 21.65 58.31 16.27
C SER A 1227 23.15 58.55 16.58
N PRO A 1228 24.11 57.68 16.17
CA PRO A 1228 24.80 57.78 14.85
C PRO A 1228 24.85 56.44 14.07
N ILE A 1229 24.77 56.33 12.72
CA ILE A 1229 25.55 56.92 11.58
C ILE A 1229 26.91 56.18 11.43
N TRP A 1230 27.32 55.62 10.27
CA TRP A 1230 27.09 55.94 8.83
C TRP A 1230 26.26 54.86 8.06
N TYR A 1231 25.78 54.95 6.80
CA TYR A 1231 26.07 55.75 5.57
C TYR A 1231 27.27 55.23 4.70
N GLU A 1232 27.27 55.17 3.35
CA GLU A 1232 26.22 55.35 2.28
C GLU A 1232 26.67 54.74 0.91
N TYR A 1233 25.76 54.68 -0.08
CA TYR A 1233 25.89 54.37 -1.54
C TYR A 1233 26.19 52.93 -2.03
N GLY A 1234 25.63 52.48 -3.16
CA GLY A 1234 24.66 53.13 -4.07
C GLY A 1234 24.20 52.25 -5.25
N CYS A 1235 23.12 52.63 -5.93
CA CYS A 1235 22.48 51.82 -6.99
C CYS A 1235 22.94 52.18 -8.42
N VAL A 1236 23.22 51.17 -9.26
CA VAL A 1236 22.75 51.01 -10.65
C VAL A 1236 22.51 49.52 -10.89
#